data_AF-A0A9D6G8D2-F1
#
_entry.id   AF-A0A9D6G8D2-F1
#
_cell.length_a   1.000
_cell.length_b   1.000
_cell.length_c   1.000
_cell.angle_alpha   90.00
_cell.angle_beta   90.00
_cell.angle_gamma   90.00
#
_symmetry.space_group_name_H-M   'P 1'
#
loop_
_entity.id
_entity.type
_entity.pdbx_description
1 polymer ?
#
loop_
_entity_poly.entity_id
_entity_poly.type
_entity_poly.pdbx_seq_one_letter_code
_entity_poly.pdbx_strand_id
1 'polypeptide(L)'
;MFFLPRKDSKARLREAENARKNRVEIVKARSLGQITRRDLIKMGMVTAGGLLIPIHGLSPFAKSAFAEVPTGTPRSPVPAPGDRPFVQPLLRLHNLTRHPLTSTGGSDAWLLWPNGMGEAPAMRRANTNTIRHTVNLANGANTGNVSVSGTTGPQEGRAPGEAFAHQRWDELVNAKAGPDGEVSHPLPPVGFRMSLGQIAPGLSYNLANHWPAQNPSAVWTFGEERFVRGSFPPILLQARYGETVVNRIFNNLPFYDPQFGSACFPDCGNTTNSGFGRQEPAIHNHNGHNGAESDGAQNCHFFPGEYYDYNYSLMLARRDAGLKDSRGRDLDKLLRVRRGDPRASTPTEDGGIIPVPGDFREIQGTLWFHDHRISYTSENVYKGSAALLEYFSGPDRGYERPLDNAAADKVNLRLPSGWRNGKTWGNRDFDVYLAIQDVAFNPDGQLFFEIFDTDGFLGDVLHVNYQWKPTLDVLPRKYRFRTLSAGMSRWIKLGVADSLDPNKAKAVPITVIANDGNIFPRYVRNLKEMDIQGTAERYDFVIDFSPFKVGQKLYLVNMAKFSNGRGPDAPLTMRDALTARAQSEDPAVGAIMEFKIASAVPSIDEPGAMNTIANSCGANDMSLVNDPGADWEIPTVQPVRTREIELVRGADGGGLPYDHPEGKEPWGMKVNGAPVLFGHQADMRRVSNLPRPGDVEHWTIKSGGGWGHPLHLHFEEGKTLRRDSKGGRISAMELNKRKDVWTVGKLRGNVTFQVTFGEFGGAYVNHCHNTVHEDNAMLLRYDLIKGNSNAGIDDVHITVLPTPDPRPEGVSYVDSCYLKEGNPQGFDTGVDACSEPGVGPAVPSSDPRTL
;
A
#
# COMPACT_ATOMS: atom_id res chain seq x y z
N MET A 1 0.92 23.44 18.56
CA MET A 1 -0.52 23.28 18.24
C MET A 1 -1.12 24.68 18.17
N PHE A 2 -1.51 25.21 17.00
CA PHE A 2 -2.28 26.46 17.01
C PHE A 2 -3.35 26.54 15.91
N PHE A 3 -4.15 25.50 15.75
CA PHE A 3 -5.39 25.65 14.98
C PHE A 3 -6.38 26.54 15.73
N LEU A 4 -7.36 27.04 14.99
CA LEU A 4 -8.15 28.18 15.42
C LEU A 4 -9.63 27.77 15.66
N PRO A 5 -10.53 28.49 16.35
CA PRO A 5 -11.92 27.98 16.60
C PRO A 5 -13.10 28.47 15.70
N ARG A 6 -13.82 27.62 14.95
CA ARG A 6 -15.14 27.85 14.24
C ARG A 6 -16.07 29.05 14.58
N LYS A 7 -16.06 29.47 15.85
CA LYS A 7 -16.95 30.40 16.55
C LYS A 7 -16.40 31.83 16.68
N ASP A 8 -15.19 32.11 16.24
CA ASP A 8 -14.62 33.45 16.42
C ASP A 8 -15.21 34.51 15.46
N SER A 9 -14.63 35.71 15.40
CA SER A 9 -15.18 36.85 14.65
C SER A 9 -14.90 36.81 13.14
N LYS A 10 -15.87 37.18 12.28
CA LYS A 10 -15.70 37.16 10.79
C LYS A 10 -14.40 37.82 10.27
N ALA A 11 -13.88 38.81 10.99
CA ALA A 11 -12.58 39.43 10.72
C ALA A 11 -11.41 38.44 10.83
N ARG A 12 -11.43 37.59 11.86
CA ARG A 12 -10.41 36.60 12.14
C ARG A 12 -10.45 35.43 11.11
N LEU A 13 -11.59 35.14 10.48
CA LEU A 13 -11.75 34.15 9.40
C LEU A 13 -11.04 34.66 8.16
N ARG A 14 -11.30 35.93 7.86
CA ARG A 14 -10.73 36.63 6.71
C ARG A 14 -9.20 36.74 6.84
N GLU A 15 -8.67 36.92 8.06
CA GLU A 15 -7.23 36.85 8.35
C GLU A 15 -6.63 35.45 8.12
N ALA A 16 -7.32 34.38 8.54
CA ALA A 16 -6.88 33.00 8.27
C ALA A 16 -6.86 32.70 6.77
N GLU A 17 -7.90 33.12 6.05
CA GLU A 17 -8.04 32.88 4.62
C GLU A 17 -7.02 33.66 3.80
N ASN A 18 -6.73 34.91 4.19
CA ASN A 18 -5.65 35.68 3.58
C ASN A 18 -4.28 35.03 3.86
N ALA A 19 -4.05 34.52 5.08
CA ALA A 19 -2.83 33.80 5.40
C ALA A 19 -2.69 32.49 4.62
N ARG A 20 -3.80 31.77 4.38
CA ARG A 20 -3.85 30.58 3.55
C ARG A 20 -3.55 30.91 2.09
N LYS A 21 -4.16 31.95 1.53
CA LYS A 21 -3.89 32.39 0.14
C LYS A 21 -2.43 32.79 -0.07
N ASN A 22 -1.87 33.57 0.84
CA ASN A 22 -0.46 33.97 0.79
C ASN A 22 0.48 32.75 0.94
N ARG A 23 0.10 31.75 1.75
CA ARG A 23 0.84 30.48 1.84
C ARG A 23 0.76 29.67 0.55
N VAL A 24 -0.41 29.55 -0.05
CA VAL A 24 -0.60 28.86 -1.34
C VAL A 24 0.27 29.51 -2.42
N GLU A 25 0.37 30.84 -2.45
CA GLU A 25 1.26 31.54 -3.37
C GLU A 25 2.74 31.28 -3.09
N ILE A 26 3.17 31.21 -1.83
CA ILE A 26 4.56 30.89 -1.46
C ILE A 26 4.89 29.42 -1.75
N VAL A 27 3.96 28.50 -1.45
CA VAL A 27 4.08 27.07 -1.79
C VAL A 27 4.23 26.92 -3.28
N LYS A 28 3.35 27.58 -4.05
CA LYS A 28 3.42 27.61 -5.50
C LYS A 28 4.77 28.17 -5.96
N ALA A 29 5.21 29.33 -5.45
CA ALA A 29 6.49 29.91 -5.85
C ALA A 29 7.70 29.02 -5.50
N ARG A 30 7.66 28.31 -4.36
CA ARG A 30 8.73 27.38 -3.93
C ARG A 30 8.71 26.08 -4.75
N SER A 31 7.55 25.50 -5.00
CA SER A 31 7.42 24.27 -5.80
C SER A 31 7.83 24.50 -7.27
N LEU A 32 7.72 25.74 -7.74
CA LEU A 32 8.14 26.18 -9.06
C LEU A 32 9.61 26.65 -9.13
N GLY A 33 10.36 26.56 -8.04
CA GLY A 33 11.77 26.98 -7.97
C GLY A 33 12.00 28.50 -8.11
N GLN A 34 10.94 29.32 -8.07
CA GLN A 34 11.02 30.78 -8.24
C GLN A 34 11.60 31.49 -7.02
N ILE A 35 11.50 30.85 -5.85
CA ILE A 35 12.12 31.29 -4.60
C ILE A 35 12.84 30.11 -3.97
N THR A 36 14.05 30.36 -3.49
CA THR A 36 14.84 29.35 -2.77
C THR A 36 14.56 29.41 -1.27
N ARG A 37 14.93 28.38 -0.52
CA ARG A 37 14.88 28.43 0.95
C ARG A 37 15.75 29.56 1.51
N ARG A 38 16.86 29.88 0.82
CA ARG A 38 17.74 31.00 1.17
C ARG A 38 17.03 32.35 1.04
N ASP A 39 16.13 32.50 0.06
CA ASP A 39 15.31 33.70 -0.09
C ASP A 39 14.26 33.79 1.01
N LEU A 40 13.64 32.67 1.39
CA LEU A 40 12.71 32.60 2.53
C LEU A 40 13.39 32.95 3.87
N ILE A 41 14.67 32.61 4.03
CA ILE A 41 15.49 33.01 5.20
C ILE A 41 15.82 34.52 5.14
N LYS A 42 16.22 35.05 3.98
CA LYS A 42 16.50 36.49 3.79
C LYS A 42 15.25 37.36 4.00
N MET A 43 14.08 36.84 3.63
CA MET A 43 12.77 37.50 3.84
C MET A 43 12.25 37.34 5.28
N GLY A 44 12.97 36.62 6.15
CA GLY A 44 12.57 36.41 7.55
C GLY A 44 11.33 35.52 7.71
N MET A 45 10.98 34.69 6.72
CA MET A 45 9.80 33.81 6.75
C MET A 45 10.08 32.42 7.32
N VAL A 46 11.35 31.99 7.26
CA VAL A 46 11.83 30.71 7.79
C VAL A 46 13.12 30.98 8.57
N THR A 47 13.31 30.35 9.72
CA THR A 47 14.54 30.46 10.49
C THR A 47 15.69 29.76 9.78
N ALA A 48 16.94 30.07 10.15
CA ALA A 48 18.12 29.37 9.63
C ALA A 48 18.09 27.85 9.89
N GLY A 49 17.30 27.37 10.86
CA GLY A 49 17.06 25.95 11.14
C GLY A 49 15.86 25.35 10.44
N GLY A 50 15.21 26.07 9.52
CA GLY A 50 14.10 25.54 8.72
C GLY A 50 12.70 25.70 9.31
N LEU A 51 12.56 26.36 10.46
CA LEU A 51 11.26 26.57 11.11
C LEU A 51 10.54 27.78 10.52
N LEU A 52 9.28 27.63 10.13
CA LEU A 52 8.44 28.77 9.73
C LEU A 52 8.29 29.76 10.89
N ILE A 53 8.58 31.03 10.65
CA ILE A 53 8.40 32.11 11.63
C ILE A 53 6.91 32.49 11.64
N PRO A 54 6.23 32.54 12.81
CA PRO A 54 4.81 32.84 12.88
C PRO A 54 4.51 34.32 12.60
N ILE A 55 4.31 34.66 11.32
CA ILE A 55 4.06 36.02 10.82
C ILE A 55 2.58 36.24 10.50
N HIS A 56 2.02 37.39 10.90
CA HIS A 56 0.65 37.78 10.59
C HIS A 56 0.42 37.87 9.07
N GLY A 57 -0.61 37.19 8.56
CA GLY A 57 -0.85 37.06 7.12
C GLY A 57 -0.05 35.93 6.44
N LEU A 58 0.71 35.14 7.19
CA LEU A 58 1.52 33.99 6.69
C LEU A 58 1.57 32.80 7.65
N SER A 59 0.92 32.88 8.82
CA SER A 59 0.84 31.79 9.80
C SER A 59 -0.51 31.80 10.52
N PRO A 60 -1.19 30.64 10.63
CA PRO A 60 -2.38 30.51 11.46
C PRO A 60 -2.04 30.48 12.97
N PHE A 61 -0.75 30.38 13.30
CA PHE A 61 -0.22 30.19 14.65
C PHE A 61 0.31 31.47 15.30
N ALA A 62 0.60 32.50 14.49
CA ALA A 62 0.09 33.81 14.87
C ALA A 62 -1.42 33.63 14.86
N LYS A 63 -2.03 33.39 16.05
CA LYS A 63 -3.41 32.90 16.14
C LYS A 63 -4.24 33.68 15.11
N SER A 64 -4.92 33.04 14.16
CA SER A 64 -6.23 33.47 13.65
C SER A 64 -7.32 32.84 14.56
N ALA A 65 -8.54 32.52 14.15
CA ALA A 65 -9.58 32.12 15.09
C ALA A 65 -10.57 31.06 14.51
N PHE A 66 -10.29 30.23 13.49
CA PHE A 66 -11.29 29.39 12.79
C PHE A 66 -10.96 27.99 12.19
N ALA A 67 -10.12 27.15 12.76
CA ALA A 67 -10.20 25.71 12.48
C ALA A 67 -11.47 25.08 13.09
N GLU A 68 -11.98 24.12 12.34
CA GLU A 68 -13.39 23.78 12.36
C GLU A 68 -13.58 22.25 12.57
N VAL A 69 -12.55 21.49 12.21
CA VAL A 69 -12.45 20.01 12.14
C VAL A 69 -10.97 19.59 12.33
N PRO A 70 -10.65 18.30 12.54
CA PRO A 70 -9.30 17.83 12.89
C PRO A 70 -8.24 17.95 11.79
N THR A 71 -8.63 18.32 10.57
CA THR A 71 -7.76 18.45 9.37
C THR A 71 -6.67 19.51 9.50
N GLY A 72 -6.76 20.37 10.51
CA GLY A 72 -5.86 21.51 10.67
C GLY A 72 -6.09 22.67 9.69
N THR A 73 -7.07 22.53 8.80
CA THR A 73 -7.44 23.50 7.78
C THR A 73 -8.95 23.81 7.86
N PRO A 74 -9.47 24.84 7.16
CA PRO A 74 -10.90 25.02 7.03
C PRO A 74 -11.58 23.75 6.50
N ARG A 75 -12.82 23.49 6.91
CA ARG A 75 -13.58 22.32 6.45
C ARG A 75 -13.78 22.38 4.94
N SER A 76 -13.74 21.22 4.29
CA SER A 76 -14.06 21.06 2.88
C SER A 76 -15.43 21.69 2.56
N PRO A 77 -15.56 22.42 1.43
CA PRO A 77 -16.85 22.98 1.00
C PRO A 77 -17.84 21.90 0.54
N VAL A 78 -17.35 20.68 0.31
CA VAL A 78 -18.13 19.48 -0.02
C VAL A 78 -18.02 18.46 1.13
N PRO A 79 -19.09 17.72 1.48
CA PRO A 79 -20.46 17.93 1.03
C PRO A 79 -21.00 19.32 1.40
N ALA A 80 -21.68 19.97 0.46
CA ALA A 80 -22.37 21.23 0.70
C ALA A 80 -23.68 21.00 1.47
N PRO A 81 -24.23 22.03 2.16
CA PRO A 81 -25.55 21.93 2.78
C PRO A 81 -26.61 21.49 1.75
N GLY A 82 -27.26 20.36 2.01
CA GLY A 82 -28.28 19.77 1.11
C GLY A 82 -27.82 18.52 0.36
N ASP A 83 -26.52 18.22 0.34
CA ASP A 83 -26.00 16.98 -0.24
C ASP A 83 -26.57 15.76 0.46
N ARG A 84 -27.07 14.81 -0.34
CA ARG A 84 -27.73 13.61 0.17
C ARG A 84 -26.75 12.45 0.19
N PRO A 85 -26.51 11.81 1.35
CA PRO A 85 -25.71 10.59 1.43
C PRO A 85 -26.49 9.39 0.85
N PHE A 86 -25.79 8.32 0.51
CA PHE A 86 -26.36 7.02 0.14
C PHE A 86 -27.25 7.03 -1.12
N VAL A 87 -26.99 7.95 -2.05
CA VAL A 87 -27.73 8.05 -3.32
C VAL A 87 -26.97 7.46 -4.52
N GLN A 88 -25.65 7.30 -4.41
CA GLN A 88 -24.82 6.72 -5.48
C GLN A 88 -24.42 5.29 -5.18
N PRO A 89 -24.44 4.41 -6.18
CA PRO A 89 -23.94 3.06 -6.01
C PRO A 89 -22.45 3.06 -5.67
N LEU A 90 -22.02 2.10 -4.85
CA LEU A 90 -20.60 1.80 -4.68
C LEU A 90 -20.00 1.45 -6.04
N LEU A 91 -18.89 2.09 -6.38
CA LEU A 91 -18.09 1.68 -7.52
C LEU A 91 -17.41 0.34 -7.21
N ARG A 92 -17.75 -0.69 -7.99
CA ARG A 92 -17.13 -2.01 -7.92
C ARG A 92 -15.88 -2.04 -8.77
N LEU A 93 -14.79 -2.62 -8.25
CA LEU A 93 -13.48 -2.62 -8.91
C LEU A 93 -13.49 -3.45 -10.19
N HIS A 94 -12.89 -2.90 -11.24
CA HIS A 94 -12.68 -3.55 -12.54
C HIS A 94 -11.44 -4.44 -12.52
N ASN A 95 -11.53 -5.60 -13.16
CA ASN A 95 -10.42 -6.54 -13.28
C ASN A 95 -9.53 -6.16 -14.45
N LEU A 96 -8.22 -6.06 -14.23
CA LEU A 96 -7.28 -5.91 -15.34
C LEU A 96 -7.34 -7.10 -16.30
N THR A 97 -7.17 -6.79 -17.58
CA THR A 97 -7.00 -7.76 -18.64
C THR A 97 -5.68 -8.51 -18.44
N ARG A 98 -5.81 -9.83 -18.30
CA ARG A 98 -4.69 -10.78 -18.20
C ARG A 98 -4.19 -11.15 -19.59
N HIS A 99 -2.91 -10.89 -19.89
CA HIS A 99 -2.28 -11.21 -21.17
C HIS A 99 -1.36 -12.43 -21.03
N PRO A 100 -1.53 -13.52 -21.82
CA PRO A 100 -0.62 -14.65 -21.75
C PRO A 100 0.76 -14.25 -22.27
N LEU A 101 1.83 -14.58 -21.55
CA LEU A 101 3.21 -14.37 -21.99
C LEU A 101 3.83 -15.70 -22.44
N THR A 102 4.71 -15.63 -23.42
CA THR A 102 5.44 -16.80 -23.93
C THR A 102 6.92 -16.67 -23.58
N SER A 103 7.46 -17.63 -22.85
CA SER A 103 8.90 -17.69 -22.56
C SER A 103 9.68 -18.23 -23.75
N THR A 104 10.85 -17.64 -24.04
CA THR A 104 11.82 -18.18 -25.01
C THR A 104 12.67 -19.33 -24.45
N GLY A 105 12.55 -19.64 -23.15
CA GLY A 105 13.34 -20.67 -22.47
C GLY A 105 14.75 -20.21 -22.07
N GLY A 106 15.32 -20.89 -21.06
CA GLY A 106 16.68 -20.64 -20.55
C GLY A 106 16.74 -19.60 -19.41
N SER A 107 17.92 -19.45 -18.81
CA SER A 107 18.10 -18.62 -17.61
C SER A 107 17.90 -17.13 -17.80
N ASP A 108 18.13 -16.63 -19.01
CA ASP A 108 17.86 -15.25 -19.43
C ASP A 108 16.67 -15.17 -20.39
N ALA A 109 15.66 -16.05 -20.22
CA ALA A 109 14.50 -16.11 -21.09
C ALA A 109 13.83 -14.74 -21.26
N TRP A 110 13.38 -14.45 -22.47
CA TRP A 110 12.51 -13.32 -22.75
C TRP A 110 11.07 -13.75 -22.60
N LEU A 111 10.26 -12.92 -21.94
CA LEU A 111 8.81 -13.07 -21.91
C LEU A 111 8.20 -12.21 -23.02
N LEU A 112 7.70 -12.89 -24.05
CA LEU A 112 7.10 -12.28 -25.21
C LEU A 112 5.62 -11.99 -24.95
N TRP A 113 5.23 -10.74 -25.18
CA TRP A 113 3.82 -10.32 -25.20
C TRP A 113 3.11 -10.87 -26.44
N PRO A 114 1.76 -10.98 -26.42
CA PRO A 114 0.99 -11.40 -27.59
C PRO A 114 1.31 -10.59 -28.85
N ASN A 115 1.38 -11.28 -30.00
CA ASN A 115 1.65 -10.66 -31.29
C ASN A 115 0.63 -9.54 -31.59
N GLY A 116 1.12 -8.41 -32.11
CA GLY A 116 0.29 -7.24 -32.42
C GLY A 116 0.17 -6.22 -31.29
N MET A 117 0.66 -6.51 -30.08
CA MET A 117 0.68 -5.54 -28.98
C MET A 117 1.80 -4.50 -29.09
N GLY A 118 2.84 -4.76 -29.88
CA GLY A 118 3.95 -3.82 -30.10
C GLY A 118 4.80 -3.55 -28.84
N GLU A 119 4.85 -4.51 -27.92
CA GLU A 119 5.59 -4.40 -26.66
C GLU A 119 6.97 -5.03 -26.75
N ALA A 120 7.96 -4.38 -26.13
CA ALA A 120 9.26 -4.99 -25.90
C ALA A 120 9.09 -6.20 -24.95
N PRO A 121 9.85 -7.30 -25.15
CA PRO A 121 9.83 -8.42 -24.22
C PRO A 121 10.15 -7.98 -22.79
N ALA A 122 9.55 -8.63 -21.79
CA ALA A 122 10.02 -8.51 -20.42
C ALA A 122 11.24 -9.42 -20.21
N MET A 123 12.23 -8.94 -19.46
CA MET A 123 13.55 -9.56 -19.38
C MET A 123 14.07 -9.58 -17.94
N ARG A 124 14.91 -10.58 -17.63
CA ARG A 124 15.59 -10.70 -16.34
C ARG A 124 16.34 -9.42 -15.95
N ARG A 125 17.18 -8.92 -16.85
CA ARG A 125 17.89 -7.63 -16.73
C ARG A 125 17.11 -6.55 -17.48
N ALA A 126 17.09 -5.33 -16.92
CA ALA A 126 16.35 -4.22 -17.50
C ALA A 126 16.82 -3.87 -18.93
N ASN A 127 15.89 -3.49 -19.78
CA ASN A 127 16.17 -3.05 -21.14
C ASN A 127 16.82 -1.65 -21.17
N THR A 128 17.99 -1.51 -21.78
CA THR A 128 18.70 -0.23 -21.92
C THR A 128 18.44 0.49 -23.25
N ASN A 129 17.57 -0.05 -24.11
CA ASN A 129 17.17 0.61 -25.35
C ASN A 129 16.59 1.99 -25.03
N THR A 130 17.10 3.02 -25.70
CA THR A 130 16.68 4.40 -25.44
C THR A 130 15.41 4.75 -26.23
N ILE A 131 14.53 5.51 -25.60
CA ILE A 131 13.38 6.14 -26.25
C ILE A 131 13.40 7.65 -26.07
N ARG A 132 12.69 8.32 -26.98
CA ARG A 132 12.22 9.67 -26.71
C ARG A 132 10.99 9.56 -25.82
N HIS A 133 11.07 10.14 -24.64
CA HIS A 133 9.97 10.14 -23.67
C HIS A 133 8.68 10.59 -24.36
N THR A 134 7.66 9.75 -24.29
CA THR A 134 6.34 9.98 -24.87
C THR A 134 5.31 9.90 -23.76
N VAL A 135 4.55 10.97 -23.57
CA VAL A 135 3.45 11.04 -22.60
C VAL A 135 2.16 11.42 -23.32
N ASN A 136 1.04 10.76 -22.98
CA ASN A 136 -0.26 11.09 -23.54
C ASN A 136 -1.01 12.06 -22.62
N LEU A 137 -0.86 13.36 -22.90
CA LEU A 137 -1.50 14.43 -22.12
C LEU A 137 -2.80 14.94 -22.74
N ALA A 138 -3.25 14.42 -23.89
CA ALA A 138 -4.47 14.90 -24.57
C ALA A 138 -5.62 13.90 -24.46
N ASN A 139 -6.85 14.40 -24.27
CA ASN A 139 -8.05 13.55 -24.31
C ASN A 139 -8.25 12.99 -25.73
N GLY A 140 -8.33 11.67 -25.87
CA GLY A 140 -8.71 11.02 -27.12
C GLY A 140 -7.71 11.16 -28.27
N ALA A 141 -6.45 11.53 -28.00
CA ALA A 141 -5.44 11.60 -29.05
C ALA A 141 -4.89 10.22 -29.40
N ASN A 142 -4.86 9.96 -30.71
CA ASN A 142 -4.11 8.90 -31.36
C ASN A 142 -2.67 8.85 -30.80
N THR A 143 -2.10 7.65 -30.75
CA THR A 143 -0.83 7.20 -30.13
C THR A 143 0.47 7.90 -30.60
N GLY A 144 0.37 9.10 -31.18
CA GLY A 144 1.49 9.87 -31.70
C GLY A 144 2.31 10.55 -30.60
N ASN A 145 3.45 9.92 -30.29
CA ASN A 145 4.69 10.46 -29.72
C ASN A 145 4.70 11.98 -29.43
N VAL A 146 4.34 12.38 -28.21
CA VAL A 146 4.77 13.68 -27.68
C VAL A 146 6.23 13.53 -27.27
N SER A 147 7.16 13.76 -28.19
CA SER A 147 8.59 13.83 -27.88
C SER A 147 8.83 15.05 -27.00
N VAL A 148 9.15 14.86 -25.72
CA VAL A 148 9.76 15.93 -24.92
C VAL A 148 11.13 16.21 -25.54
N SER A 149 11.37 17.43 -26.04
CA SER A 149 12.64 17.76 -26.69
C SER A 149 13.75 17.87 -25.64
N GLY A 150 14.80 17.04 -25.73
CA GLY A 150 16.06 17.24 -25.01
C GLY A 150 16.51 16.11 -24.09
N THR A 151 15.62 15.17 -23.72
CA THR A 151 15.99 14.01 -22.89
C THR A 151 15.81 12.70 -23.65
N THR A 152 16.83 11.83 -23.59
CA THR A 152 16.80 10.45 -24.07
C THR A 152 17.10 9.56 -22.88
N GLY A 153 16.14 8.72 -22.48
CA GLY A 153 16.27 7.78 -21.37
C GLY A 153 15.97 6.34 -21.80
N PRO A 154 16.17 5.35 -20.91
CA PRO A 154 15.84 3.96 -21.20
C PRO A 154 14.33 3.76 -21.38
N GLN A 155 13.94 2.67 -22.04
CA GLN A 155 12.53 2.24 -22.11
C GLN A 155 12.02 1.75 -20.76
N GLU A 156 12.84 0.96 -20.08
CA GLU A 156 12.54 0.40 -18.76
C GLU A 156 13.34 1.17 -17.71
N GLY A 157 12.66 1.82 -16.77
CA GLY A 157 13.29 2.65 -15.73
C GLY A 157 13.86 1.86 -14.55
N ARG A 158 13.78 0.53 -14.59
CA ARG A 158 14.41 -0.34 -13.58
C ARG A 158 15.93 -0.21 -13.66
N ALA A 159 16.58 -0.24 -12.49
CA ALA A 159 18.02 -0.17 -12.42
C ALA A 159 18.67 -1.32 -13.24
N PRO A 160 19.62 -1.02 -14.14
CA PRO A 160 20.16 -2.02 -15.06
C PRO A 160 21.18 -2.92 -14.35
N GLY A 161 21.30 -4.14 -14.85
CA GLY A 161 22.32 -5.07 -14.37
C GLY A 161 21.81 -6.21 -13.48
N GLU A 162 22.73 -7.10 -13.11
CA GLU A 162 22.61 -8.25 -12.23
C GLU A 162 22.19 -7.86 -10.81
N ALA A 163 22.75 -6.78 -10.25
CA ALA A 163 22.42 -6.32 -8.91
C ALA A 163 20.93 -5.97 -8.71
N PHE A 164 20.20 -5.71 -9.79
CA PHE A 164 18.77 -5.40 -9.80
C PHE A 164 17.98 -6.25 -10.82
N ALA A 165 18.59 -7.36 -11.25
CA ALA A 165 17.94 -8.33 -12.13
C ALA A 165 16.84 -9.07 -11.38
N HIS A 166 15.80 -9.49 -12.11
CA HIS A 166 14.75 -10.30 -11.52
C HIS A 166 15.32 -11.57 -10.91
N GLN A 167 15.05 -11.75 -9.63
CA GLN A 167 15.56 -12.90 -8.89
C GLN A 167 14.77 -14.15 -9.26
N ARG A 168 15.46 -15.31 -9.26
CA ARG A 168 14.87 -16.62 -9.57
C ARG A 168 14.17 -16.66 -10.94
N TRP A 169 14.55 -15.78 -11.87
CA TRP A 169 13.83 -15.59 -13.13
C TRP A 169 13.61 -16.89 -13.88
N ASP A 170 14.65 -17.69 -14.06
CA ASP A 170 14.58 -18.98 -14.76
C ASP A 170 13.57 -19.94 -14.11
N GLU A 171 13.51 -19.97 -12.78
CA GLU A 171 12.57 -20.79 -12.03
C GLU A 171 11.12 -20.26 -12.12
N LEU A 172 10.96 -18.94 -12.16
CA LEU A 172 9.65 -18.28 -12.21
C LEU A 172 9.05 -18.35 -13.62
N VAL A 173 9.86 -18.18 -14.66
CA VAL A 173 9.36 -18.00 -16.04
C VAL A 173 9.41 -19.27 -16.87
N ASN A 174 10.26 -20.23 -16.49
CA ASN A 174 10.29 -21.54 -17.11
C ASN A 174 9.77 -22.55 -16.09
N ALA A 175 8.65 -23.20 -16.41
CA ALA A 175 8.11 -24.26 -15.57
C ALA A 175 9.18 -25.36 -15.39
N LYS A 176 9.76 -25.44 -14.19
CA LYS A 176 10.78 -26.44 -13.84
C LYS A 176 10.24 -27.40 -12.79
N ALA A 177 10.39 -28.70 -13.06
CA ALA A 177 10.18 -29.72 -12.05
C ALA A 177 11.33 -29.68 -11.03
N GLY A 178 10.97 -29.61 -9.75
CA GLY A 178 11.88 -29.81 -8.64
C GLY A 178 12.24 -31.29 -8.45
N PRO A 179 13.19 -31.59 -7.54
CA PRO A 179 13.68 -32.95 -7.28
C PRO A 179 12.58 -33.95 -6.89
N ASP A 180 11.49 -33.45 -6.30
CA ASP A 180 10.37 -34.24 -5.78
C ASP A 180 9.16 -34.29 -6.74
N GLY A 181 9.31 -33.79 -7.97
CA GLY A 181 8.25 -33.78 -9.00
C GLY A 181 7.25 -32.62 -8.89
N GLU A 182 7.36 -31.76 -7.87
CA GLU A 182 6.61 -30.49 -7.81
C GLU A 182 7.10 -29.52 -8.88
N VAL A 183 6.19 -28.75 -9.50
CA VAL A 183 6.57 -27.74 -10.49
C VAL A 183 6.64 -26.38 -9.81
N SER A 184 7.76 -25.69 -10.03
CA SER A 184 8.09 -24.39 -9.44
C SER A 184 6.99 -23.33 -9.65
N HIS A 185 6.65 -23.06 -10.91
CA HIS A 185 5.53 -22.24 -11.36
C HIS A 185 4.76 -23.05 -12.40
N PRO A 186 3.73 -23.82 -11.97
CA PRO A 186 3.05 -24.77 -12.86
C PRO A 186 2.22 -24.09 -13.95
N LEU A 187 1.92 -22.80 -13.80
CA LEU A 187 1.12 -22.05 -14.75
C LEU A 187 2.03 -21.15 -15.62
N PRO A 188 1.73 -21.01 -16.93
CA PRO A 188 2.47 -20.09 -17.78
C PRO A 188 2.44 -18.65 -17.24
N PRO A 189 3.52 -17.88 -17.43
CA PRO A 189 3.59 -16.49 -16.97
C PRO A 189 2.56 -15.62 -17.69
N VAL A 190 2.11 -14.59 -16.99
CA VAL A 190 1.17 -13.61 -17.55
C VAL A 190 1.61 -12.17 -17.33
N GLY A 191 1.12 -11.32 -18.20
CA GLY A 191 1.37 -9.89 -18.21
C GLY A 191 0.11 -9.11 -17.89
N PHE A 192 0.26 -8.05 -17.10
CA PHE A 192 -0.72 -6.98 -17.00
C PHE A 192 -0.07 -5.68 -17.49
N ARG A 193 -0.86 -4.84 -18.17
CA ARG A 193 -0.43 -3.51 -18.62
C ARG A 193 -1.30 -2.46 -17.99
N MET A 194 -0.65 -1.47 -17.39
CA MET A 194 -1.34 -0.34 -16.79
C MET A 194 -0.48 0.92 -16.84
N SER A 195 -1.12 2.07 -16.70
CA SER A 195 -0.45 3.36 -16.76
C SER A 195 -0.82 4.19 -15.55
N LEU A 196 0.17 4.73 -14.85
CA LEU A 196 -0.09 5.80 -13.89
C LEU A 196 -0.27 7.11 -14.65
N GLY A 197 -1.46 7.71 -14.56
CA GLY A 197 -1.79 8.88 -15.36
C GLY A 197 -2.72 9.85 -14.64
N GLN A 198 -2.79 11.07 -15.16
CA GLN A 198 -3.83 12.02 -14.78
C GLN A 198 -5.22 11.45 -15.09
N ILE A 199 -6.20 11.76 -14.25
CA ILE A 199 -7.59 11.37 -14.54
C ILE A 199 -8.12 12.03 -15.82
N ALA A 200 -9.17 11.44 -16.41
CA ALA A 200 -9.94 12.10 -17.47
C ALA A 200 -10.70 13.33 -16.91
N PRO A 201 -10.81 14.44 -17.67
CA PRO A 201 -11.66 15.58 -17.31
C PRO A 201 -13.12 15.17 -17.11
N GLY A 202 -13.79 15.83 -16.17
CA GLY A 202 -15.21 15.60 -15.88
C GLY A 202 -15.48 14.53 -14.82
N LEU A 203 -14.45 13.82 -14.35
CA LEU A 203 -14.60 12.87 -13.24
C LEU A 203 -14.77 13.58 -11.90
N SER A 204 -15.74 13.12 -11.11
CA SER A 204 -16.11 13.68 -9.80
C SER A 204 -16.29 12.57 -8.77
N TYR A 205 -15.94 12.84 -7.52
CA TYR A 205 -16.11 11.93 -6.37
C TYR A 205 -17.56 11.77 -5.92
N ASN A 206 -18.50 12.52 -6.51
CA ASN A 206 -19.93 12.34 -6.30
C ASN A 206 -20.74 12.83 -7.51
N LEU A 207 -21.08 11.93 -8.43
CA LEU A 207 -21.83 12.23 -9.66
C LEU A 207 -23.27 12.71 -9.43
N ALA A 208 -23.97 12.17 -8.43
CA ALA A 208 -25.40 12.44 -8.20
C ALA A 208 -25.69 13.78 -7.51
N ASN A 209 -24.73 14.34 -6.78
CA ASN A 209 -24.86 15.66 -6.16
C ASN A 209 -24.08 16.75 -6.92
N HIS A 210 -23.63 16.46 -8.15
CA HIS A 210 -22.91 17.40 -9.01
C HIS A 210 -21.70 18.08 -8.32
N TRP A 211 -20.95 17.33 -7.50
CA TRP A 211 -19.71 17.83 -6.94
C TRP A 211 -18.76 18.26 -8.05
N PRO A 212 -17.94 19.31 -7.87
CA PRO A 212 -17.02 19.77 -8.89
C PRO A 212 -16.15 18.64 -9.43
N ALA A 213 -16.07 18.56 -10.76
CA ALA A 213 -15.13 17.67 -11.41
C ALA A 213 -13.71 18.03 -10.97
N GLN A 214 -12.90 17.00 -10.75
CA GLN A 214 -11.51 17.19 -10.34
C GLN A 214 -10.65 17.56 -11.55
N ASN A 215 -9.70 18.47 -11.33
CA ASN A 215 -8.69 18.81 -12.32
C ASN A 215 -7.82 17.57 -12.58
N PRO A 216 -7.50 17.24 -13.85
CA PRO A 216 -6.61 16.13 -14.18
C PRO A 216 -5.28 16.11 -13.41
N SER A 217 -4.72 17.29 -13.09
CA SER A 217 -3.48 17.39 -12.32
C SER A 217 -3.65 17.16 -10.81
N ALA A 218 -4.87 17.24 -10.29
CA ALA A 218 -5.16 17.03 -8.88
C ALA A 218 -5.18 15.55 -8.49
N VAL A 219 -5.60 14.67 -9.41
CA VAL A 219 -5.81 13.24 -9.16
C VAL A 219 -5.03 12.43 -10.18
N TRP A 220 -4.16 11.55 -9.69
CA TRP A 220 -3.34 10.64 -10.49
C TRP A 220 -3.67 9.24 -10.04
N THR A 221 -4.07 8.38 -10.98
CA THR A 221 -4.43 7.00 -10.66
C THR A 221 -4.18 6.12 -11.86
N PHE A 222 -4.38 4.82 -11.69
CA PHE A 222 -4.07 3.85 -12.72
C PHE A 222 -5.18 3.78 -13.78
N GLY A 223 -4.76 3.76 -15.04
CA GLY A 223 -5.55 3.36 -16.19
C GLY A 223 -5.09 2.00 -16.71
N GLU A 224 -6.01 1.22 -17.26
CA GLU A 224 -5.69 -0.06 -17.91
C GLU A 224 -5.06 0.20 -19.29
N GLU A 225 -4.07 -0.62 -19.67
CA GLU A 225 -3.28 -0.50 -20.90
C GLU A 225 -2.27 0.66 -20.94
N ARG A 226 -1.50 0.71 -22.03
CA ARG A 226 -0.36 1.61 -22.27
C ARG A 226 -0.79 3.05 -22.54
N PHE A 227 -0.18 3.97 -21.80
CA PHE A 227 -0.42 5.43 -21.84
C PHE A 227 -1.90 5.83 -21.77
N VAL A 228 -2.68 5.07 -20.99
CA VAL A 228 -4.08 5.37 -20.71
C VAL A 228 -4.17 6.28 -19.47
N ARG A 229 -5.19 7.14 -19.43
CA ARG A 229 -5.47 8.04 -18.30
C ARG A 229 -6.02 7.27 -17.11
N GLY A 230 -5.82 7.81 -15.91
CA GLY A 230 -6.40 7.26 -14.69
C GLY A 230 -7.93 7.31 -14.72
N SER A 231 -8.56 6.33 -14.06
CA SER A 231 -10.02 6.25 -13.93
C SER A 231 -10.45 5.87 -12.51
N PHE A 232 -11.71 6.13 -12.17
CA PHE A 232 -12.34 5.55 -10.98
C PHE A 232 -13.16 4.32 -11.38
N PRO A 233 -13.34 3.31 -10.51
CA PRO A 233 -12.74 3.11 -9.17
C PRO A 233 -11.26 2.66 -9.22
N PRO A 234 -10.60 2.30 -8.08
CA PRO A 234 -9.29 1.65 -8.17
C PRO A 234 -9.38 0.39 -9.04
N ILE A 235 -8.28 0.06 -9.68
CA ILE A 235 -8.13 -1.15 -10.48
C ILE A 235 -7.89 -2.36 -9.56
N LEU A 236 -8.32 -3.56 -9.99
CA LEU A 236 -8.01 -4.83 -9.34
C LEU A 236 -7.19 -5.73 -10.27
N LEU A 237 -6.06 -6.23 -9.77
CA LEU A 237 -5.30 -7.33 -10.39
C LEU A 237 -5.67 -8.64 -9.69
N GLN A 238 -6.05 -9.66 -10.47
CA GLN A 238 -6.33 -11.00 -9.98
C GLN A 238 -5.35 -12.00 -10.58
N ALA A 239 -4.71 -12.80 -9.74
CA ALA A 239 -3.80 -13.85 -10.16
C ALA A 239 -3.83 -15.03 -9.17
N ARG A 240 -3.04 -16.07 -9.40
CA ARG A 240 -3.02 -17.28 -8.57
C ARG A 240 -1.61 -17.62 -8.13
N TYR A 241 -1.46 -18.25 -6.97
CA TYR A 241 -0.17 -18.82 -6.58
C TYR A 241 0.40 -19.73 -7.69
N GLY A 242 1.71 -19.71 -7.90
CA GLY A 242 2.36 -20.51 -8.94
C GLY A 242 2.15 -20.00 -10.39
N GLU A 243 1.57 -18.81 -10.57
CA GLU A 243 1.48 -18.08 -11.84
C GLU A 243 2.35 -16.82 -11.75
N THR A 244 3.49 -16.79 -12.43
CA THR A 244 4.37 -15.62 -12.44
C THR A 244 3.70 -14.45 -13.16
N VAL A 245 3.73 -13.27 -12.56
CA VAL A 245 3.09 -12.07 -13.11
C VAL A 245 4.13 -11.00 -13.41
N VAL A 246 4.19 -10.57 -14.67
CA VAL A 246 4.85 -9.32 -15.07
C VAL A 246 3.81 -8.22 -15.09
N ASN A 247 3.89 -7.31 -14.14
CA ASN A 247 3.06 -6.11 -14.14
C ASN A 247 3.85 -4.94 -14.74
N ARG A 248 3.57 -4.63 -16.02
CA ARG A 248 4.19 -3.50 -16.71
C ARG A 248 3.42 -2.21 -16.41
N ILE A 249 4.06 -1.32 -15.65
CA ILE A 249 3.48 -0.03 -15.29
C ILE A 249 4.17 1.06 -16.10
N PHE A 250 3.42 1.73 -16.98
CA PHE A 250 3.88 2.91 -17.71
C PHE A 250 3.70 4.17 -16.87
N ASN A 251 4.67 5.07 -16.92
CA ASN A 251 4.52 6.41 -16.37
C ASN A 251 3.94 7.34 -17.44
N ASN A 252 2.65 7.64 -17.32
CA ASN A 252 1.91 8.53 -18.21
C ASN A 252 1.61 9.89 -17.55
N LEU A 253 2.40 10.28 -16.54
CA LEU A 253 2.29 11.59 -15.90
C LEU A 253 3.00 12.67 -16.73
N PRO A 254 2.64 13.95 -16.59
CA PRO A 254 3.34 15.02 -17.28
C PRO A 254 4.79 15.17 -16.80
N PHE A 255 5.72 15.35 -17.74
CA PHE A 255 7.11 15.66 -17.43
C PHE A 255 7.26 17.11 -16.96
N TYR A 256 8.08 17.33 -15.93
CA TYR A 256 8.47 18.67 -15.49
C TYR A 256 9.93 18.63 -15.02
N ASP A 257 10.79 19.40 -15.68
CA ASP A 257 12.19 19.55 -15.29
C ASP A 257 12.55 21.04 -15.10
N PRO A 258 12.94 21.45 -13.88
CA PRO A 258 13.34 22.83 -13.61
C PRO A 258 14.72 23.23 -14.20
N GLN A 259 15.60 22.29 -14.55
CA GLN A 259 16.90 22.56 -15.20
C GLN A 259 16.78 22.77 -16.72
N PHE A 260 15.85 22.09 -17.40
CA PHE A 260 15.64 22.23 -18.85
C PHE A 260 14.58 23.28 -19.23
N GLY A 261 13.99 23.96 -18.24
CA GLY A 261 12.83 24.82 -18.43
C GLY A 261 11.59 24.01 -18.79
N SER A 262 10.41 24.63 -18.69
CA SER A 262 9.16 23.99 -19.10
C SER A 262 9.19 23.67 -20.60
N ALA A 263 9.66 22.48 -20.98
CA ALA A 263 9.48 21.91 -22.31
C ALA A 263 8.03 21.44 -22.55
N CYS A 264 7.09 21.99 -21.79
CA CYS A 264 5.68 21.74 -21.94
C CYS A 264 5.11 22.83 -22.88
N PHE A 265 4.30 22.36 -23.82
CA PHE A 265 3.60 23.09 -24.88
C PHE A 265 2.77 24.29 -24.38
N PRO A 266 2.30 25.22 -25.23
CA PRO A 266 1.96 26.62 -24.89
C PRO A 266 0.93 26.89 -23.76
N ASP A 267 0.27 25.88 -23.21
CA ASP A 267 -0.79 26.01 -22.18
C ASP A 267 -0.38 25.53 -20.77
N CYS A 268 0.85 25.09 -20.58
CA CYS A 268 1.34 24.56 -19.29
C CYS A 268 1.90 25.64 -18.36
N GLY A 269 1.12 26.67 -18.03
CA GLY A 269 1.55 27.61 -17.00
C GLY A 269 1.77 26.88 -15.67
N ASN A 270 3.00 26.68 -15.19
CA ASN A 270 3.40 26.45 -13.78
C ASN A 270 2.43 25.62 -12.87
N THR A 271 1.72 24.58 -13.35
CA THR A 271 0.65 23.88 -12.59
C THR A 271 0.47 22.39 -12.93
N THR A 272 1.52 21.60 -13.13
CA THR A 272 1.39 20.20 -13.59
C THR A 272 0.85 19.20 -12.55
N ASN A 273 0.95 19.53 -11.25
CA ASN A 273 0.59 18.63 -10.13
C ASN A 273 -0.43 19.23 -9.14
N SER A 274 -1.01 20.40 -9.41
CA SER A 274 -1.94 21.08 -8.49
C SER A 274 -1.38 21.35 -7.08
N GLY A 275 -0.07 21.43 -6.90
CA GLY A 275 0.58 21.90 -5.66
C GLY A 275 1.11 20.81 -4.73
N PHE A 276 0.99 19.53 -5.08
CA PHE A 276 1.55 18.38 -4.36
C PHE A 276 1.72 17.20 -5.34
N GLY A 277 2.48 16.18 -4.97
CA GLY A 277 2.77 14.97 -5.74
C GLY A 277 3.98 15.10 -6.67
N ARG A 278 4.63 13.97 -6.92
CA ARG A 278 5.86 13.83 -7.70
C ARG A 278 5.65 12.83 -8.84
N GLN A 279 5.98 13.24 -10.07
CA GLN A 279 5.68 12.50 -11.29
C GLN A 279 6.57 11.28 -11.55
N GLU A 280 7.51 10.98 -10.67
CA GLU A 280 8.47 9.89 -10.78
C GLU A 280 8.15 8.81 -9.72
N PRO A 281 7.20 7.91 -10.02
CA PRO A 281 6.70 6.93 -9.07
C PRO A 281 7.71 5.80 -8.83
N ALA A 282 7.53 5.14 -7.69
CA ALA A 282 8.10 3.83 -7.39
C ALA A 282 6.97 2.97 -6.82
N ILE A 283 6.58 1.87 -7.45
CA ILE A 283 5.38 1.12 -7.06
C ILE A 283 5.74 -0.04 -6.14
N HIS A 284 5.16 -0.06 -4.95
CA HIS A 284 5.30 -1.14 -3.98
C HIS A 284 4.12 -2.09 -4.01
N ASN A 285 4.40 -3.40 -4.09
CA ASN A 285 3.42 -4.45 -3.91
C ASN A 285 3.33 -4.82 -2.42
N HIS A 286 2.36 -4.23 -1.74
CA HIS A 286 2.21 -4.33 -0.29
C HIS A 286 1.75 -5.71 0.15
N ASN A 287 2.53 -6.30 1.06
CA ASN A 287 2.51 -7.71 1.45
C ASN A 287 3.05 -8.67 0.37
N GLY A 288 3.58 -8.20 -0.75
CA GLY A 288 4.08 -9.10 -1.79
C GLY A 288 5.34 -9.86 -1.35
N HIS A 289 5.33 -11.19 -1.46
CA HIS A 289 6.52 -12.01 -1.23
C HIS A 289 7.40 -12.07 -2.51
N ASN A 290 7.94 -10.90 -2.90
CA ASN A 290 8.68 -10.70 -4.14
C ASN A 290 10.18 -10.48 -3.88
N GLY A 291 10.99 -10.66 -4.92
CA GLY A 291 12.37 -10.17 -4.93
C GLY A 291 12.43 -8.66 -4.74
N ALA A 292 13.49 -8.18 -4.09
CA ALA A 292 13.69 -6.76 -3.75
C ALA A 292 13.56 -5.81 -4.97
N GLU A 293 13.97 -6.26 -6.15
CA GLU A 293 13.89 -5.50 -7.40
C GLU A 293 12.45 -5.30 -7.91
N SER A 294 11.49 -6.08 -7.39
CA SER A 294 10.06 -5.98 -7.70
C SER A 294 9.22 -5.62 -6.47
N ASP A 295 9.86 -5.33 -5.35
CA ASP A 295 9.20 -4.96 -4.10
C ASP A 295 8.73 -3.51 -4.11
N GLY A 296 9.41 -2.62 -4.85
CA GLY A 296 9.09 -1.19 -4.90
C GLY A 296 9.99 -0.33 -4.01
N ALA A 297 11.29 -0.62 -4.01
CA ALA A 297 12.28 0.18 -3.29
C ALA A 297 12.14 1.68 -3.63
N GLN A 298 12.13 2.52 -2.59
CA GLN A 298 11.71 3.92 -2.70
C GLN A 298 12.57 4.79 -3.61
N ASN A 299 13.84 4.41 -3.76
CA ASN A 299 14.83 5.07 -4.60
C ASN A 299 14.94 4.44 -6.00
N CYS A 300 14.04 3.52 -6.38
CA CYS A 300 14.01 2.87 -7.70
C CYS A 300 12.82 3.39 -8.52
N HIS A 301 12.71 4.72 -8.58
CA HIS A 301 11.67 5.41 -9.31
C HIS A 301 11.98 5.53 -10.81
N PHE A 302 10.95 5.75 -11.62
CA PHE A 302 11.08 5.87 -13.08
C PHE A 302 10.35 7.11 -13.63
N PHE A 303 10.79 7.60 -14.77
CA PHE A 303 10.41 8.91 -15.29
C PHE A 303 9.24 8.84 -16.28
N PRO A 304 8.52 9.96 -16.50
CA PRO A 304 7.49 10.04 -17.51
C PRO A 304 7.92 9.51 -18.89
N GLY A 305 7.09 8.66 -19.48
CA GLY A 305 7.34 7.98 -20.75
C GLY A 305 8.08 6.64 -20.63
N GLU A 306 8.67 6.33 -19.47
CA GLU A 306 9.26 5.03 -19.19
C GLU A 306 8.20 4.04 -18.69
N TYR A 307 8.55 2.75 -18.69
CA TYR A 307 7.81 1.73 -17.92
C TYR A 307 8.72 1.05 -16.90
N TYR A 308 8.11 0.35 -15.96
CA TYR A 308 8.80 -0.57 -15.07
C TYR A 308 8.09 -1.92 -15.13
N ASP A 309 8.85 -2.99 -15.36
CA ASP A 309 8.35 -4.37 -15.27
C ASP A 309 8.55 -4.87 -13.85
N TYR A 310 7.46 -4.96 -13.08
CA TYR A 310 7.47 -5.60 -11.77
C TYR A 310 7.22 -7.09 -11.95
N ASN A 311 8.14 -7.93 -11.49
CA ASN A 311 7.98 -9.38 -11.49
C ASN A 311 7.38 -9.83 -10.16
N TYR A 312 6.07 -9.90 -10.08
CA TYR A 312 5.39 -10.46 -8.92
C TYR A 312 5.51 -11.98 -8.98
N SER A 313 6.14 -12.55 -7.94
CA SER A 313 6.53 -13.95 -7.92
C SER A 313 5.32 -14.88 -7.82
N LEU A 314 4.31 -14.49 -7.02
CA LEU A 314 3.21 -15.34 -6.58
C LEU A 314 3.70 -16.70 -6.04
N MET A 315 4.86 -16.66 -5.41
CA MET A 315 5.47 -17.77 -4.68
C MET A 315 4.87 -17.85 -3.28
N LEU A 316 4.64 -19.07 -2.78
CA LEU A 316 4.37 -19.26 -1.36
C LEU A 316 5.68 -19.17 -0.59
N ALA A 317 5.69 -18.40 0.50
CA ALA A 317 6.84 -18.32 1.39
C ALA A 317 7.13 -19.68 2.05
N ARG A 318 8.33 -19.78 2.64
CA ARG A 318 8.89 -21.05 3.13
C ARG A 318 9.02 -22.06 2.02
N ARG A 319 9.30 -21.66 0.79
CA ARG A 319 9.53 -22.55 -0.35
C ARG A 319 10.83 -23.33 -0.25
N ASP A 320 11.90 -22.70 0.24
CA ASP A 320 13.22 -23.30 0.21
C ASP A 320 13.35 -24.35 1.33
N ALA A 321 13.67 -25.59 0.96
CA ALA A 321 13.85 -26.70 1.90
C ALA A 321 15.29 -26.76 2.43
N GLY A 322 15.48 -27.35 3.62
CA GLY A 322 16.81 -27.60 4.19
C GLY A 322 17.52 -26.36 4.75
N LEU A 323 16.86 -25.20 4.78
CA LEU A 323 17.41 -23.99 5.40
C LEU A 323 17.72 -24.22 6.88
N LYS A 324 18.89 -23.72 7.30
CA LYS A 324 19.33 -23.72 8.70
C LYS A 324 19.51 -22.30 9.20
N ASP A 325 19.07 -22.05 10.42
CA ASP A 325 19.34 -20.79 11.08
C ASP A 325 20.83 -20.66 11.49
N SER A 326 21.22 -19.49 11.98
CA SER A 326 22.59 -19.17 12.41
C SER A 326 23.08 -20.01 13.59
N ARG A 327 22.20 -20.77 14.25
CA ARG A 327 22.54 -21.75 15.29
C ARG A 327 22.58 -23.19 14.75
N GLY A 328 22.45 -23.37 13.43
CA GLY A 328 22.45 -24.68 12.76
C GLY A 328 21.15 -25.47 12.92
N ARG A 329 20.09 -24.86 13.48
CA ARG A 329 18.80 -25.51 13.68
C ARG A 329 18.04 -25.55 12.35
N ASP A 330 17.40 -26.68 12.10
CA ASP A 330 16.63 -26.95 10.89
C ASP A 330 15.30 -26.18 10.89
N LEU A 331 15.08 -25.35 9.88
CA LEU A 331 13.93 -24.45 9.81
C LEU A 331 12.60 -25.21 9.68
N ASP A 332 12.57 -26.24 8.83
CA ASP A 332 11.37 -27.05 8.60
C ASP A 332 10.90 -27.71 9.91
N LYS A 333 11.83 -28.20 10.74
CA LYS A 333 11.53 -28.73 12.08
C LYS A 333 11.09 -27.65 13.07
N LEU A 334 11.75 -26.48 13.05
CA LEU A 334 11.42 -25.37 13.96
C LEU A 334 10.00 -24.85 13.73
N LEU A 335 9.66 -24.53 12.48
CA LEU A 335 8.37 -23.94 12.11
C LEU A 335 7.31 -24.99 11.75
N ARG A 336 7.68 -26.28 11.75
CA ARG A 336 6.83 -27.42 11.36
C ARG A 336 6.28 -27.23 9.94
N VAL A 337 7.17 -26.86 9.01
CA VAL A 337 6.81 -26.54 7.61
C VAL A 337 6.10 -27.73 6.96
N ARG A 338 5.00 -27.44 6.26
CA ARG A 338 4.06 -28.44 5.72
C ARG A 338 4.29 -28.70 4.22
N ARG A 339 5.46 -29.27 3.90
CA ARG A 339 5.84 -29.66 2.53
C ARG A 339 4.83 -30.64 1.91
N GLY A 340 4.45 -30.41 0.65
CA GLY A 340 3.56 -31.30 -0.12
C GLY A 340 2.11 -31.38 0.36
N ASP A 341 1.69 -30.52 1.31
CA ASP A 341 0.29 -30.48 1.74
C ASP A 341 -0.59 -29.96 0.59
N PRO A 342 -1.71 -30.63 0.23
CA PRO A 342 -2.54 -30.24 -0.91
C PRO A 342 -3.18 -28.84 -0.78
N ARG A 343 -3.15 -28.23 0.41
CA ARG A 343 -3.57 -26.83 0.60
C ARG A 343 -2.55 -25.83 0.04
N ALA A 344 -1.27 -26.20 -0.06
CA ALA A 344 -0.28 -25.44 -0.80
C ALA A 344 -0.45 -25.75 -2.28
N SER A 345 -1.48 -25.15 -2.90
CA SER A 345 -1.85 -25.44 -4.27
C SER A 345 -2.47 -24.23 -4.97
N THR A 346 -2.53 -24.31 -6.29
CA THR A 346 -3.18 -23.32 -7.17
C THR A 346 -4.42 -23.91 -7.85
N PRO A 347 -5.49 -23.14 -8.06
CA PRO A 347 -6.68 -23.63 -8.75
C PRO A 347 -6.49 -23.71 -10.27
N THR A 348 -6.92 -24.83 -10.86
CA THR A 348 -7.04 -24.95 -12.33
C THR A 348 -8.36 -24.36 -12.81
N GLU A 349 -8.47 -24.14 -14.13
CA GLU A 349 -9.71 -23.64 -14.75
C GLU A 349 -10.86 -24.66 -14.67
N ASP A 350 -10.56 -25.96 -14.63
CA ASP A 350 -11.51 -27.09 -14.67
C ASP A 350 -11.87 -27.65 -13.28
N GLY A 351 -11.56 -26.94 -12.20
CA GLY A 351 -11.95 -27.31 -10.83
C GLY A 351 -10.97 -28.19 -10.05
N GLY A 352 -9.83 -28.55 -10.65
CA GLY A 352 -8.72 -29.24 -10.01
C GLY A 352 -7.82 -28.34 -9.15
N ILE A 353 -6.69 -28.90 -8.72
CA ILE A 353 -5.59 -28.21 -8.03
C ILE A 353 -4.25 -28.69 -8.59
N ILE A 354 -3.25 -27.80 -8.61
CA ILE A 354 -1.85 -28.16 -8.86
C ILE A 354 -1.04 -27.81 -7.61
N PRO A 355 -0.24 -28.73 -7.04
CA PRO A 355 0.63 -28.42 -5.92
C PRO A 355 1.61 -27.28 -6.24
N VAL A 356 1.83 -26.38 -5.28
CA VAL A 356 2.86 -25.34 -5.36
C VAL A 356 3.82 -25.47 -4.17
N PRO A 357 5.15 -25.40 -4.37
CA PRO A 357 6.11 -25.47 -3.28
C PRO A 357 5.93 -24.32 -2.27
N GLY A 358 5.99 -24.63 -0.99
CA GLY A 358 5.86 -23.67 0.11
C GLY A 358 5.05 -24.21 1.27
N ASP A 359 4.49 -23.30 2.08
CA ASP A 359 3.61 -23.64 3.20
C ASP A 359 2.25 -22.94 3.07
N PHE A 360 1.15 -23.69 3.13
CA PHE A 360 -0.20 -23.12 3.00
C PHE A 360 -0.55 -22.10 4.10
N ARG A 361 0.17 -22.11 5.23
CA ARG A 361 0.00 -21.12 6.32
C ARG A 361 0.49 -19.73 5.93
N GLU A 362 1.20 -19.64 4.80
CA GLU A 362 1.72 -18.41 4.20
C GLU A 362 0.76 -17.86 3.12
N ILE A 363 -0.41 -18.47 2.89
CA ILE A 363 -1.41 -17.95 1.95
C ILE A 363 -1.89 -16.57 2.42
N GLN A 364 -1.64 -15.58 1.57
CA GLN A 364 -1.92 -14.17 1.82
C GLN A 364 -3.38 -13.86 1.51
N GLY A 365 -3.91 -12.83 2.18
CA GLY A 365 -5.30 -12.40 2.03
C GLY A 365 -5.46 -11.31 0.97
N THR A 366 -5.82 -10.12 1.43
CA THR A 366 -6.02 -8.94 0.56
C THR A 366 -4.72 -8.15 0.45
N LEU A 367 -4.23 -7.99 -0.78
CA LEU A 367 -3.06 -7.19 -1.10
C LEU A 367 -3.47 -5.91 -1.83
N TRP A 368 -2.51 -5.01 -1.97
CA TRP A 368 -2.65 -3.79 -2.73
C TRP A 368 -1.28 -3.33 -3.18
N PHE A 369 -1.22 -2.48 -4.20
CA PHE A 369 0.03 -1.83 -4.57
C PHE A 369 -0.19 -0.34 -4.70
N HIS A 370 0.85 0.41 -4.36
CA HIS A 370 0.78 1.86 -4.24
C HIS A 370 2.12 2.51 -4.52
N ASP A 371 2.10 3.81 -4.81
CA ASP A 371 3.34 4.57 -4.90
C ASP A 371 4.09 4.57 -3.55
N HIS A 372 5.41 4.52 -3.62
CA HIS A 372 6.33 4.39 -2.50
C HIS A 372 7.59 5.24 -2.78
N ARG A 373 7.43 6.34 -3.53
CA ARG A 373 8.53 7.24 -3.87
C ARG A 373 9.04 7.91 -2.59
N ILE A 374 10.35 7.80 -2.33
CA ILE A 374 11.00 8.45 -1.19
C ILE A 374 10.59 9.93 -1.09
N SER A 375 10.07 10.31 0.08
CA SER A 375 9.60 11.66 0.44
C SER A 375 8.34 12.17 -0.27
N TYR A 376 7.71 11.37 -1.13
CA TYR A 376 6.47 11.75 -1.83
C TYR A 376 5.39 10.66 -1.82
N THR A 377 5.59 9.58 -1.03
CA THR A 377 4.63 8.48 -0.90
C THR A 377 3.25 9.01 -0.52
N SER A 378 3.17 9.84 0.51
CA SER A 378 1.89 10.36 1.01
C SER A 378 1.16 11.18 -0.04
N GLU A 379 1.88 12.05 -0.73
CA GLU A 379 1.33 12.94 -1.75
C GLU A 379 0.81 12.13 -2.95
N ASN A 380 1.60 11.17 -3.44
CA ASN A 380 1.26 10.38 -4.62
C ASN A 380 0.13 9.39 -4.35
N VAL A 381 0.16 8.67 -3.22
CA VAL A 381 -0.93 7.75 -2.86
C VAL A 381 -2.23 8.52 -2.61
N TYR A 382 -2.16 9.69 -1.96
CA TYR A 382 -3.33 10.55 -1.74
C TYR A 382 -3.99 11.03 -3.05
N LYS A 383 -3.19 11.29 -4.09
CA LYS A 383 -3.72 11.59 -5.44
C LYS A 383 -4.47 10.42 -6.06
N GLY A 384 -4.24 9.19 -5.62
CA GLY A 384 -4.87 7.98 -6.12
C GLY A 384 -3.94 6.96 -6.76
N SER A 385 -2.61 7.08 -6.59
CA SER A 385 -1.61 6.10 -7.06
C SER A 385 -1.65 4.81 -6.23
N ALA A 386 -2.80 4.14 -6.23
CA ALA A 386 -3.06 2.90 -5.52
C ALA A 386 -4.05 2.02 -6.28
N ALA A 387 -3.87 0.70 -6.18
CA ALA A 387 -4.75 -0.31 -6.75
C ALA A 387 -4.75 -1.56 -5.86
N LEU A 388 -5.76 -2.41 -6.01
CA LEU A 388 -5.86 -3.65 -5.22
C LEU A 388 -5.33 -4.85 -6.00
N LEU A 389 -4.88 -5.85 -5.25
CA LEU A 389 -4.27 -7.06 -5.77
C LEU A 389 -4.76 -8.27 -4.98
N GLU A 390 -4.95 -9.39 -5.67
CA GLU A 390 -5.35 -10.61 -4.99
C GLU A 390 -4.75 -11.88 -5.60
N TYR A 391 -4.33 -12.77 -4.70
CA TYR A 391 -3.76 -14.07 -5.03
C TYR A 391 -4.73 -15.17 -4.62
N PHE A 392 -5.21 -15.94 -5.60
CA PHE A 392 -6.05 -17.10 -5.35
C PHE A 392 -5.19 -18.35 -5.13
N SER A 393 -5.61 -19.17 -4.18
CA SER A 393 -4.99 -20.45 -3.83
C SER A 393 -6.00 -21.59 -3.96
N GLY A 394 -5.60 -22.84 -3.79
CA GLY A 394 -6.54 -23.96 -3.66
C GLY A 394 -7.58 -23.72 -2.56
N PRO A 395 -7.17 -23.33 -1.34
CA PRO A 395 -8.09 -23.02 -0.24
C PRO A 395 -8.96 -21.77 -0.46
N ASP A 396 -8.36 -20.62 -0.75
CA ASP A 396 -9.09 -19.37 -1.02
C ASP A 396 -9.12 -19.10 -2.53
N ARG A 397 -9.97 -19.85 -3.23
CA ARG A 397 -10.09 -19.77 -4.69
C ARG A 397 -11.15 -18.82 -5.21
N GLY A 398 -12.07 -18.34 -4.36
CA GLY A 398 -13.21 -17.55 -4.84
C GLY A 398 -14.20 -18.37 -5.68
N TYR A 399 -14.66 -19.51 -5.15
CA TYR A 399 -15.70 -20.34 -5.76
C TYR A 399 -16.52 -21.10 -4.72
N GLU A 400 -17.84 -20.89 -4.72
CA GLU A 400 -18.73 -21.38 -3.65
C GLU A 400 -19.33 -22.76 -3.90
N ARG A 401 -19.26 -23.32 -5.11
CA ARG A 401 -19.93 -24.60 -5.43
C ARG A 401 -19.03 -25.79 -5.09
N PRO A 402 -19.63 -26.97 -4.83
CA PRO A 402 -18.87 -28.22 -4.75
C PRO A 402 -18.11 -28.45 -6.06
N LEU A 403 -16.95 -29.10 -5.95
CA LEU A 403 -16.12 -29.45 -7.08
C LEU A 403 -16.18 -30.96 -7.33
N ASP A 404 -16.17 -31.35 -8.60
CA ASP A 404 -16.18 -32.76 -9.00
C ASP A 404 -14.90 -33.49 -8.56
N ASN A 405 -13.78 -32.75 -8.47
CA ASN A 405 -12.54 -33.27 -7.92
C ASN A 405 -12.58 -33.23 -6.38
N ALA A 406 -12.72 -34.41 -5.76
CA ALA A 406 -12.83 -34.54 -4.30
C ALA A 406 -11.62 -34.00 -3.52
N ALA A 407 -10.40 -34.09 -4.06
CA ALA A 407 -9.21 -33.53 -3.41
C ALA A 407 -9.23 -32.00 -3.42
N ALA A 408 -9.67 -31.41 -4.54
CA ALA A 408 -9.85 -29.97 -4.67
C ALA A 408 -11.02 -29.44 -3.82
N ASP A 409 -12.14 -30.16 -3.77
CA ASP A 409 -13.30 -29.80 -2.93
C ASP A 409 -12.94 -29.81 -1.44
N LYS A 410 -12.14 -30.78 -1.01
CA LYS A 410 -11.69 -30.90 0.38
C LYS A 410 -10.85 -29.70 0.85
N VAL A 411 -10.06 -29.08 -0.03
CA VAL A 411 -9.22 -27.92 0.33
C VAL A 411 -9.96 -26.60 0.19
N ASN A 412 -10.95 -26.49 -0.71
CA ASN A 412 -11.71 -25.27 -0.97
C ASN A 412 -12.48 -24.81 0.28
N LEU A 413 -12.15 -23.61 0.79
CA LEU A 413 -12.82 -23.03 1.96
C LEU A 413 -14.25 -22.55 1.64
N ARG A 414 -14.58 -22.37 0.36
CA ARG A 414 -15.90 -21.92 -0.14
C ARG A 414 -16.36 -20.62 0.51
N LEU A 415 -15.44 -19.68 0.72
CA LEU A 415 -15.75 -18.35 1.23
C LEU A 415 -16.73 -17.60 0.29
N PRO A 416 -17.55 -16.66 0.81
CA PRO A 416 -18.49 -15.92 -0.02
C PRO A 416 -17.76 -15.21 -1.19
N SER A 417 -18.16 -15.52 -2.41
CA SER A 417 -17.48 -15.10 -3.65
C SER A 417 -18.40 -15.14 -4.86
N GLY A 418 -19.09 -16.25 -5.07
CA GLY A 418 -19.96 -16.49 -6.23
C GLY A 418 -19.53 -17.72 -7.03
N TRP A 419 -19.99 -17.82 -8.27
CA TRP A 419 -19.72 -18.98 -9.15
C TRP A 419 -19.90 -18.71 -10.65
N ARG A 420 -20.25 -17.48 -11.05
CA ARG A 420 -20.78 -17.17 -12.39
C ARG A 420 -19.76 -16.71 -13.42
N ASN A 421 -18.49 -16.50 -13.05
CA ASN A 421 -17.47 -15.98 -13.99
C ASN A 421 -17.00 -17.01 -15.04
N GLY A 422 -17.66 -18.17 -15.14
CA GLY A 422 -17.31 -19.27 -16.04
C GLY A 422 -16.07 -20.08 -15.61
N LYS A 423 -15.52 -19.80 -14.42
CA LYS A 423 -14.33 -20.46 -13.86
C LYS A 423 -14.62 -20.96 -12.44
N THR A 424 -13.82 -21.92 -12.00
CA THR A 424 -13.85 -22.43 -10.62
C THR A 424 -12.96 -21.64 -9.66
N TRP A 425 -12.61 -20.40 -10.01
CA TRP A 425 -11.84 -19.48 -9.18
C TRP A 425 -12.09 -18.02 -9.57
N GLY A 426 -11.77 -17.08 -8.68
CA GLY A 426 -11.76 -15.65 -8.97
C GLY A 426 -13.13 -14.98 -9.05
N ASN A 427 -14.20 -15.59 -8.53
CA ASN A 427 -15.55 -15.00 -8.51
C ASN A 427 -15.64 -13.91 -7.43
N ARG A 428 -16.40 -12.86 -7.70
CA ARG A 428 -16.50 -11.67 -6.85
C ARG A 428 -17.91 -11.11 -6.67
N ASP A 429 -18.95 -11.74 -7.22
CA ASP A 429 -20.34 -11.32 -6.98
C ASP A 429 -20.65 -11.02 -5.50
N PHE A 430 -20.14 -11.86 -4.59
CA PHE A 430 -20.33 -11.76 -3.14
C PHE A 430 -19.04 -11.48 -2.34
N ASP A 431 -17.96 -11.09 -3.03
CA ASP A 431 -16.68 -10.66 -2.46
C ASP A 431 -16.40 -9.20 -2.85
N VAL A 432 -16.42 -8.29 -1.87
CA VAL A 432 -16.51 -6.84 -2.12
C VAL A 432 -15.36 -6.09 -1.45
N TYR A 433 -14.57 -5.39 -2.24
CA TYR A 433 -13.48 -4.55 -1.75
C TYR A 433 -13.96 -3.17 -1.34
N LEU A 434 -13.41 -2.69 -0.23
CA LEU A 434 -13.70 -1.41 0.39
C LEU A 434 -12.36 -0.71 0.69
N ALA A 435 -11.84 0.02 -0.28
CA ALA A 435 -10.72 0.94 -0.07
C ALA A 435 -11.25 2.24 0.56
N ILE A 436 -10.88 2.48 1.82
CA ILE A 436 -11.41 3.57 2.64
C ILE A 436 -10.32 4.61 2.85
N GLN A 437 -10.51 5.81 2.31
CA GLN A 437 -9.56 6.91 2.41
C GLN A 437 -10.27 8.19 2.82
N ASP A 438 -9.64 9.00 3.65
CA ASP A 438 -10.09 10.37 3.88
C ASP A 438 -9.44 11.34 2.91
N VAL A 439 -10.26 12.25 2.39
CA VAL A 439 -9.82 13.34 1.54
C VAL A 439 -10.30 14.68 2.09
N ALA A 440 -9.69 15.75 1.61
CA ALA A 440 -10.05 17.13 1.87
C ALA A 440 -10.06 17.88 0.55
N PHE A 441 -10.82 18.97 0.53
CA PHE A 441 -11.00 19.81 -0.64
C PHE A 441 -10.70 21.26 -0.31
N ASN A 442 -10.07 21.95 -1.25
CA ASN A 442 -9.90 23.39 -1.19
C ASN A 442 -11.26 24.11 -1.39
N PRO A 443 -11.35 25.44 -1.23
CA PRO A 443 -12.61 26.17 -1.40
C PRO A 443 -13.29 26.03 -2.78
N ASP A 444 -12.54 25.63 -3.81
CA ASP A 444 -13.06 25.38 -5.16
C ASP A 444 -13.55 23.92 -5.35
N GLY A 445 -13.52 23.11 -4.28
CA GLY A 445 -13.93 21.71 -4.30
C GLY A 445 -12.91 20.78 -4.99
N GLN A 446 -11.67 21.21 -5.16
CA GLN A 446 -10.58 20.39 -5.71
C GLN A 446 -9.79 19.70 -4.60
N LEU A 447 -9.30 18.49 -4.88
CA LEU A 447 -8.50 17.69 -3.95
C LEU A 447 -7.35 18.52 -3.37
N PHE A 448 -7.18 18.45 -2.06
CA PHE A 448 -6.23 19.28 -1.32
C PHE A 448 -5.44 18.44 -0.32
N PHE A 449 -4.12 18.70 -0.26
CA PHE A 449 -3.21 18.07 0.68
C PHE A 449 -2.30 19.13 1.31
N GLU A 450 -2.15 19.13 2.63
CA GLU A 450 -1.29 20.08 3.35
C GLU A 450 0.10 19.46 3.59
N ILE A 451 1.03 19.72 2.68
CA ILE A 451 2.39 19.19 2.70
C ILE A 451 3.22 19.62 3.93
N PHE A 452 2.80 20.67 4.65
CA PHE A 452 3.52 21.12 5.84
C PHE A 452 3.01 20.51 7.16
N ASP A 453 1.92 19.73 7.13
CA ASP A 453 1.44 19.05 8.33
C ASP A 453 2.19 17.73 8.53
N THR A 454 3.43 17.83 8.99
CA THR A 454 4.29 16.66 9.24
C THR A 454 3.87 15.85 10.46
N ASP A 455 2.90 16.31 11.26
CA ASP A 455 2.39 15.55 12.42
C ASP A 455 1.35 14.48 12.02
N GLY A 456 0.86 14.51 10.77
CA GLY A 456 -0.09 13.56 10.19
C GLY A 456 -1.32 14.26 9.58
N PHE A 457 -1.35 14.44 8.26
CA PHE A 457 -2.47 15.09 7.59
C PHE A 457 -3.76 14.26 7.62
N LEU A 458 -4.88 14.90 7.94
CA LEU A 458 -6.21 14.28 7.96
C LEU A 458 -7.14 14.98 6.97
N GLY A 459 -7.88 14.19 6.21
CA GLY A 459 -9.07 14.61 5.48
C GLY A 459 -10.33 14.60 6.36
N ASP A 460 -11.33 15.39 5.97
CA ASP A 460 -12.65 15.44 6.64
C ASP A 460 -13.76 14.75 5.83
N VAL A 461 -13.50 14.33 4.60
CA VAL A 461 -14.45 13.61 3.76
C VAL A 461 -13.98 12.18 3.58
N LEU A 462 -14.64 11.24 4.25
CA LEU A 462 -14.29 9.82 4.13
C LEU A 462 -14.97 9.20 2.90
N HIS A 463 -14.17 8.61 2.03
CA HIS A 463 -14.58 7.92 0.82
C HIS A 463 -14.47 6.40 0.97
N VAL A 464 -15.33 5.69 0.24
CA VAL A 464 -15.20 4.25 -0.03
C VAL A 464 -15.15 4.07 -1.55
N ASN A 465 -14.06 3.51 -2.06
CA ASN A 465 -13.80 3.34 -3.50
C ASN A 465 -14.02 4.65 -4.31
N TYR A 466 -13.41 5.75 -3.86
CA TYR A 466 -13.55 7.10 -4.44
C TYR A 466 -14.98 7.68 -4.44
N GLN A 467 -15.90 7.19 -3.61
CA GLN A 467 -17.23 7.76 -3.46
C GLN A 467 -17.51 8.20 -2.04
N TRP A 468 -18.11 9.39 -1.89
CA TRP A 468 -18.64 9.84 -0.60
C TRP A 468 -19.96 9.13 -0.28
N LYS A 469 -19.97 8.39 0.85
CA LYS A 469 -21.16 7.70 1.40
C LYS A 469 -21.98 6.93 0.35
N PRO A 470 -21.39 5.94 -0.35
CA PRO A 470 -22.10 5.16 -1.35
C PRO A 470 -23.14 4.21 -0.74
N THR A 471 -24.02 3.67 -1.58
CA THR A 471 -24.95 2.58 -1.26
C THR A 471 -24.62 1.31 -2.06
N LEU A 472 -24.79 0.14 -1.48
CA LEU A 472 -24.66 -1.15 -2.14
C LEU A 472 -25.94 -1.96 -1.92
N ASP A 473 -26.61 -2.32 -3.00
CA ASP A 473 -27.69 -3.30 -2.96
C ASP A 473 -27.07 -4.69 -2.68
N VAL A 474 -27.60 -5.39 -1.66
CA VAL A 474 -27.14 -6.72 -1.25
C VAL A 474 -28.31 -7.69 -1.14
N LEU A 475 -28.08 -8.94 -1.49
CA LEU A 475 -29.05 -10.01 -1.27
C LEU A 475 -29.09 -10.46 0.20
N PRO A 476 -30.19 -11.01 0.71
CA PRO A 476 -30.27 -11.60 2.05
C PRO A 476 -29.49 -12.92 2.15
N ARG A 477 -28.16 -12.83 2.11
CA ARG A 477 -27.19 -13.95 2.18
C ARG A 477 -25.86 -13.48 2.77
N LYS A 478 -24.87 -14.37 2.87
CA LYS A 478 -23.51 -14.03 3.29
C LYS A 478 -22.74 -13.29 2.20
N TYR A 479 -22.00 -12.25 2.59
CA TYR A 479 -21.05 -11.51 1.75
C TYR A 479 -19.72 -11.39 2.47
N ARG A 480 -18.63 -11.46 1.70
CA ARG A 480 -17.26 -11.19 2.14
C ARG A 480 -16.91 -9.74 1.78
N PHE A 481 -16.27 -9.05 2.71
CA PHE A 481 -15.84 -7.66 2.54
C PHE A 481 -14.36 -7.53 2.88
N ARG A 482 -13.61 -6.96 1.94
CA ARG A 482 -12.16 -6.76 2.04
C ARG A 482 -11.87 -5.29 2.24
N THR A 483 -11.62 -4.91 3.48
CA THR A 483 -11.28 -3.52 3.82
C THR A 483 -9.80 -3.26 3.68
N LEU A 484 -9.48 -2.08 3.14
CA LEU A 484 -8.17 -1.46 3.19
C LEU A 484 -8.31 -0.08 3.84
N SER A 485 -7.54 0.18 4.89
CA SER A 485 -7.35 1.52 5.44
C SER A 485 -6.36 2.29 4.55
N ALA A 486 -6.88 3.00 3.55
CA ALA A 486 -6.12 3.67 2.48
C ALA A 486 -5.85 5.16 2.74
N GLY A 487 -6.18 5.70 3.92
CA GLY A 487 -5.92 7.10 4.29
C GLY A 487 -4.49 7.32 4.77
N MET A 488 -3.91 8.49 4.53
CA MET A 488 -2.47 8.74 4.75
C MET A 488 -2.06 8.71 6.23
N SER A 489 -2.86 9.34 7.10
CA SER A 489 -2.65 9.31 8.55
C SER A 489 -3.87 8.81 9.33
N ARG A 490 -5.04 8.72 8.68
CA ARG A 490 -6.29 8.36 9.34
C ARG A 490 -6.42 6.87 9.55
N TRP A 491 -6.86 6.52 10.75
CA TRP A 491 -7.20 5.16 11.14
C TRP A 491 -8.73 5.02 11.14
N ILE A 492 -9.19 3.79 10.95
CA ILE A 492 -10.62 3.46 10.92
C ILE A 492 -10.94 2.40 11.96
N LYS A 493 -12.14 2.43 12.52
CA LYS A 493 -12.66 1.35 13.36
C LYS A 493 -14.10 1.10 12.95
N LEU A 494 -14.36 -0.06 12.37
CA LEU A 494 -15.61 -0.31 11.68
C LEU A 494 -16.54 -1.22 12.48
N GLY A 495 -17.83 -0.97 12.32
CA GLY A 495 -18.92 -1.86 12.74
C GLY A 495 -20.13 -1.60 11.84
N VAL A 496 -21.19 -2.39 12.01
CA VAL A 496 -22.40 -2.25 11.18
C VAL A 496 -23.59 -1.97 12.07
N ALA A 497 -24.39 -0.97 11.72
CA ALA A 497 -25.61 -0.59 12.43
C ALA A 497 -26.86 -0.89 11.59
N ASP A 498 -27.95 -1.30 12.24
CA ASP A 498 -29.25 -1.52 11.59
C ASP A 498 -30.12 -0.27 11.46
N SER A 499 -29.65 0.88 11.96
CA SER A 499 -30.34 2.16 11.92
C SER A 499 -29.35 3.32 12.07
N LEU A 500 -29.69 4.48 11.50
CA LEU A 500 -28.97 5.73 11.74
C LEU A 500 -29.44 6.47 13.00
N ASP A 501 -30.59 6.09 13.58
CA ASP A 501 -31.06 6.69 14.83
C ASP A 501 -30.17 6.18 15.98
N PRO A 502 -29.35 7.03 16.62
CA PRO A 502 -28.40 6.59 17.64
C PRO A 502 -29.08 5.96 18.87
N ASN A 503 -30.37 6.22 19.08
CA ASN A 503 -31.12 5.62 20.18
C ASN A 503 -31.71 4.25 19.82
N LYS A 504 -31.74 3.88 18.54
CA LYS A 504 -32.31 2.62 18.06
C LYS A 504 -31.28 1.70 17.40
N ALA A 505 -30.14 2.25 16.98
CA ALA A 505 -29.08 1.53 16.30
C ALA A 505 -28.59 0.33 17.13
N LYS A 506 -28.68 -0.85 16.54
CA LYS A 506 -28.11 -2.09 17.05
C LYS A 506 -26.97 -2.53 16.14
N ALA A 507 -25.91 -3.03 16.77
CA ALA A 507 -24.80 -3.60 16.03
C ALA A 507 -25.23 -4.90 15.33
N VAL A 508 -24.96 -5.00 14.03
CA VAL A 508 -25.07 -6.22 13.25
C VAL A 508 -23.81 -7.06 13.48
N PRO A 509 -23.93 -8.35 13.82
CA PRO A 509 -22.78 -9.22 14.04
C PRO A 509 -21.89 -9.37 12.80
N ILE A 510 -20.57 -9.33 13.02
CA ILE A 510 -19.53 -9.49 12.00
C ILE A 510 -18.65 -10.69 12.35
N THR A 511 -18.18 -11.41 11.32
CA THR A 511 -17.14 -12.45 11.46
C THR A 511 -15.89 -12.04 10.72
N VAL A 512 -14.76 -11.91 11.39
CA VAL A 512 -13.46 -11.59 10.76
C VAL A 512 -12.70 -12.89 10.47
N ILE A 513 -12.26 -13.06 9.23
CA ILE A 513 -11.69 -14.30 8.70
C ILE A 513 -10.21 -14.18 8.29
N ALA A 514 -9.74 -12.96 8.02
CA ALA A 514 -8.34 -12.68 7.72
C ALA A 514 -8.02 -11.23 8.11
N ASN A 515 -6.73 -10.94 8.21
CA ASN A 515 -6.20 -9.59 8.28
C ASN A 515 -5.20 -9.38 7.13
N ASP A 516 -4.40 -8.34 7.27
CA ASP A 516 -3.28 -7.95 6.42
C ASP A 516 -2.26 -9.07 6.19
N GLY A 517 -2.03 -9.95 7.15
CA GLY A 517 -1.10 -11.06 6.95
C GLY A 517 -1.70 -12.23 6.17
N ASN A 518 -2.44 -13.10 6.87
CA ASN A 518 -2.93 -14.36 6.30
C ASN A 518 -4.35 -14.69 6.78
N ILE A 519 -4.94 -15.73 6.19
CA ILE A 519 -6.20 -16.32 6.65
C ILE A 519 -6.06 -16.80 8.09
N PHE A 520 -7.10 -16.55 8.90
CA PHE A 520 -7.06 -16.91 10.31
C PHE A 520 -7.21 -18.42 10.52
N PRO A 521 -6.40 -19.02 11.38
CA PRO A 521 -6.59 -20.41 11.84
C PRO A 521 -7.95 -20.65 12.49
N ARG A 522 -8.50 -19.61 13.16
CA ARG A 522 -9.84 -19.59 13.74
C ARG A 522 -10.45 -18.20 13.53
N TYR A 523 -11.64 -18.14 12.94
CA TYR A 523 -12.33 -16.87 12.67
C TYR A 523 -12.91 -16.29 13.95
N VAL A 524 -12.96 -14.96 14.02
CA VAL A 524 -13.48 -14.22 15.17
C VAL A 524 -14.92 -13.83 14.88
N ARG A 525 -15.88 -14.46 15.58
CA ARG A 525 -17.32 -14.37 15.28
C ARG A 525 -18.08 -13.46 16.22
N ASN A 526 -19.26 -13.05 15.78
CA ASN A 526 -20.24 -12.29 16.56
C ASN A 526 -19.69 -10.96 17.11
N LEU A 527 -18.75 -10.36 16.38
CA LEU A 527 -18.19 -9.06 16.73
C LEU A 527 -19.23 -7.98 16.47
N LYS A 528 -19.33 -7.02 17.39
CA LYS A 528 -20.13 -5.79 17.19
C LYS A 528 -19.35 -4.72 16.44
N GLU A 529 -18.03 -4.82 16.48
CA GLU A 529 -17.07 -3.89 15.90
C GLU A 529 -15.73 -4.63 15.72
N MET A 530 -14.94 -4.19 14.75
CA MET A 530 -13.59 -4.67 14.50
C MET A 530 -12.56 -3.96 15.39
N ASP A 531 -11.32 -4.43 15.34
CA ASP A 531 -10.18 -3.69 15.86
C ASP A 531 -10.02 -2.36 15.12
N ILE A 532 -9.34 -1.42 15.76
CA ILE A 532 -8.91 -0.21 15.05
C ILE A 532 -7.82 -0.60 14.04
N GLN A 533 -7.99 -0.15 12.81
CA GLN A 533 -7.09 -0.37 11.68
C GLN A 533 -6.29 0.91 11.45
N GLY A 534 -4.98 0.82 11.59
CA GLY A 534 -4.04 1.84 11.12
C GLY A 534 -3.98 1.89 9.59
N THR A 535 -3.34 2.91 9.05
CA THR A 535 -3.05 3.00 7.62
C THR A 535 -2.36 1.72 7.13
N ALA A 536 -2.77 1.26 5.96
CA ALA A 536 -2.37 0.01 5.30
C ALA A 536 -2.79 -1.30 5.96
N GLU A 537 -3.46 -1.30 7.12
CA GLU A 537 -4.06 -2.55 7.62
C GLU A 537 -5.23 -2.96 6.72
N ARG A 538 -5.33 -4.26 6.44
CA ARG A 538 -6.44 -4.89 5.74
C ARG A 538 -7.15 -5.85 6.68
N TYR A 539 -8.47 -5.94 6.52
CA TYR A 539 -9.29 -6.91 7.23
C TYR A 539 -10.33 -7.48 6.29
N ASP A 540 -10.49 -8.79 6.37
CA ASP A 540 -11.49 -9.53 5.65
C ASP A 540 -12.56 -10.00 6.60
N PHE A 541 -13.81 -9.66 6.32
CA PHE A 541 -14.93 -10.00 7.19
C PHE A 541 -16.20 -10.35 6.43
N VAL A 542 -17.01 -11.17 7.07
CA VAL A 542 -18.28 -11.64 6.56
C VAL A 542 -19.43 -11.00 7.34
N ILE A 543 -20.42 -10.52 6.60
CA ILE A 543 -21.74 -10.17 7.12
C ILE A 543 -22.75 -11.17 6.55
N ASP A 544 -23.57 -11.74 7.43
CA ASP A 544 -24.74 -12.53 7.03
C ASP A 544 -25.97 -11.63 6.97
N PHE A 545 -26.43 -11.33 5.75
CA PHE A 545 -27.62 -10.52 5.54
C PHE A 545 -28.93 -11.33 5.52
N SER A 546 -28.88 -12.67 5.63
CA SER A 546 -30.06 -13.52 5.58
C SER A 546 -31.15 -13.23 6.64
N PRO A 547 -30.84 -12.70 7.84
CA PRO A 547 -31.87 -12.35 8.81
C PRO A 547 -32.68 -11.08 8.46
N PHE A 548 -32.23 -10.30 7.49
CA PHE A 548 -32.80 -8.99 7.17
C PHE A 548 -33.78 -9.05 5.99
N LYS A 549 -34.79 -8.19 6.03
CA LYS A 549 -35.87 -8.19 5.03
C LYS A 549 -35.52 -7.28 3.84
N VAL A 550 -35.98 -7.65 2.64
CA VAL A 550 -35.90 -6.79 1.46
C VAL A 550 -36.47 -5.41 1.78
N GLY A 551 -35.74 -4.36 1.37
CA GLY A 551 -36.04 -2.96 1.66
C GLY A 551 -35.40 -2.42 2.95
N GLN A 552 -34.91 -3.30 3.83
CA GLN A 552 -34.17 -2.86 5.02
C GLN A 552 -32.82 -2.24 4.64
N LYS A 553 -32.37 -1.28 5.44
CA LYS A 553 -31.10 -0.57 5.29
C LYS A 553 -30.21 -0.80 6.49
N LEU A 554 -28.94 -1.06 6.25
CA LEU A 554 -27.88 -1.22 7.25
C LEU A 554 -26.74 -0.27 6.89
N TYR A 555 -25.87 0.05 7.84
CA TYR A 555 -24.86 1.09 7.65
C TYR A 555 -23.52 0.63 8.18
N LEU A 556 -22.47 0.72 7.35
CA LEU A 556 -21.10 0.59 7.80
C LEU A 556 -20.71 1.90 8.52
N VAL A 557 -20.25 1.81 9.76
CA VAL A 557 -20.01 2.96 10.63
C VAL A 557 -18.54 3.00 11.04
N ASN A 558 -17.90 4.15 10.84
CA ASN A 558 -16.58 4.45 11.41
C ASN A 558 -16.73 5.06 12.81
N MET A 559 -16.04 4.47 13.78
CA MET A 559 -16.02 4.86 15.20
C MET A 559 -14.67 5.44 15.64
N ALA A 560 -13.67 5.48 14.75
CA ALA A 560 -12.38 6.10 15.03
C ALA A 560 -12.48 7.62 14.89
N LYS A 561 -12.36 8.33 16.02
CA LYS A 561 -12.38 9.79 16.09
C LYS A 561 -10.97 10.33 16.20
N PHE A 562 -10.71 11.44 15.51
CA PHE A 562 -9.47 12.20 15.64
C PHE A 562 -9.74 13.61 16.18
N SER A 563 -8.78 14.14 16.93
CA SER A 563 -8.73 15.57 17.31
C SER A 563 -7.57 16.30 16.63
N ASN A 564 -6.60 15.58 16.07
CA ASN A 564 -5.43 16.07 15.33
C ASN A 564 -4.69 14.87 14.68
N GLY A 565 -3.66 15.16 13.87
CA GLY A 565 -2.85 14.19 13.15
C GLY A 565 -2.06 13.17 13.97
N ARG A 566 -1.95 13.33 15.29
CA ARG A 566 -1.06 12.51 16.15
C ARG A 566 -1.55 11.09 16.40
N GLY A 567 -2.54 10.62 15.65
CA GLY A 567 -3.23 9.36 15.86
C GLY A 567 -4.55 9.52 16.63
N PRO A 568 -5.40 8.48 16.61
CA PRO A 568 -6.79 8.57 17.04
C PRO A 568 -6.93 8.85 18.54
N ASP A 569 -8.11 9.35 18.90
CA ASP A 569 -8.57 9.39 20.28
C ASP A 569 -9.09 8.00 20.70
N ALA A 570 -9.58 7.90 21.94
CA ALA A 570 -10.31 6.69 22.34
C ALA A 570 -11.51 6.48 21.39
N PRO A 571 -11.69 5.28 20.81
CA PRO A 571 -12.78 5.04 19.89
C PRO A 571 -14.14 5.29 20.53
N LEU A 572 -15.06 5.81 19.72
CA LEU A 572 -16.44 6.04 20.15
C LEU A 572 -17.22 4.74 20.21
N THR A 573 -18.32 4.73 20.97
CA THR A 573 -19.32 3.67 20.83
C THR A 573 -20.10 3.85 19.51
N MET A 574 -20.71 2.78 19.01
CA MET A 574 -21.60 2.83 17.84
C MET A 574 -22.67 3.94 17.96
N ARG A 575 -23.31 4.03 19.14
CA ARG A 575 -24.30 5.06 19.45
C ARG A 575 -23.71 6.46 19.31
N ASP A 576 -22.55 6.70 19.92
CA ASP A 576 -21.94 8.03 19.96
C ASP A 576 -21.44 8.46 18.57
N ALA A 577 -20.90 7.53 17.78
CA ALA A 577 -20.46 7.78 16.41
C ALA A 577 -21.62 8.20 15.48
N LEU A 578 -22.85 7.79 15.77
CA LEU A 578 -24.05 8.17 15.02
C LEU A 578 -24.66 9.51 15.47
N THR A 579 -24.13 10.14 16.52
CA THR A 579 -24.64 11.44 16.97
C THR A 579 -24.19 12.58 16.05
N ALA A 580 -25.08 13.55 15.83
CA ALA A 580 -24.75 14.78 15.08
C ALA A 580 -23.56 15.53 15.69
N ARG A 581 -23.41 15.48 17.03
CA ARG A 581 -22.28 16.09 17.72
C ARG A 581 -20.95 15.46 17.28
N ALA A 582 -20.80 14.14 17.38
CA ALA A 582 -19.56 13.47 16.99
C ALA A 582 -19.19 13.77 15.54
N GLN A 583 -20.17 13.72 14.64
CA GLN A 583 -20.00 14.01 13.21
C GLN A 583 -19.69 15.49 12.91
N SER A 584 -20.12 16.41 13.79
CA SER A 584 -19.74 17.82 13.67
C SER A 584 -18.30 18.10 14.10
N GLU A 585 -17.82 17.34 15.09
CA GLU A 585 -16.45 17.44 15.62
C GLU A 585 -15.42 16.77 14.70
N ASP A 586 -15.75 15.60 14.12
CA ASP A 586 -14.95 14.91 13.09
C ASP A 586 -15.89 14.32 12.03
N PRO A 587 -16.00 14.92 10.83
CA PRO A 587 -16.98 14.47 9.82
C PRO A 587 -16.67 13.11 9.18
N ALA A 588 -15.47 12.56 9.41
CA ALA A 588 -15.11 11.20 9.01
C ALA A 588 -15.68 10.12 9.96
N VAL A 589 -16.28 10.51 11.09
CA VAL A 589 -16.99 9.61 12.01
C VAL A 589 -18.44 9.40 11.54
N GLY A 590 -19.01 8.23 11.86
CA GLY A 590 -20.40 7.90 11.59
C GLY A 590 -20.57 6.97 10.40
N ALA A 591 -21.78 6.89 9.84
CA ALA A 591 -22.07 6.00 8.72
C ALA A 591 -21.33 6.42 7.44
N ILE A 592 -20.52 5.53 6.87
CA ILE A 592 -19.66 5.78 5.70
C ILE A 592 -20.20 5.12 4.44
N MET A 593 -21.16 4.20 4.57
CA MET A 593 -21.77 3.46 3.48
C MET A 593 -23.11 2.85 3.92
N GLU A 594 -24.05 2.70 3.00
CA GLU A 594 -25.33 1.99 3.20
C GLU A 594 -25.31 0.63 2.48
N PHE A 595 -25.80 -0.41 3.16
CA PHE A 595 -26.22 -1.66 2.54
C PHE A 595 -27.74 -1.67 2.46
N LYS A 596 -28.30 -1.91 1.27
CA LYS A 596 -29.74 -1.99 1.07
C LYS A 596 -30.13 -3.40 0.67
N ILE A 597 -30.96 -4.05 1.46
CA ILE A 597 -31.38 -5.42 1.16
C ILE A 597 -32.29 -5.41 -0.07
N ALA A 598 -31.89 -6.11 -1.13
CA ALA A 598 -32.57 -6.19 -2.41
C ALA A 598 -33.03 -7.62 -2.73
N SER A 599 -33.99 -7.75 -3.64
CA SER A 599 -34.45 -9.05 -4.15
C SER A 599 -33.61 -9.58 -5.32
N ALA A 600 -32.88 -8.68 -5.99
CA ALA A 600 -31.98 -8.98 -7.10
C ALA A 600 -30.84 -7.95 -7.15
N VAL A 601 -29.65 -8.40 -7.53
CA VAL A 601 -28.45 -7.56 -7.75
C VAL A 601 -27.77 -8.01 -9.05
N PRO A 602 -27.18 -7.09 -9.84
CA PRO A 602 -26.44 -7.46 -11.04
C PRO A 602 -25.20 -8.29 -10.67
N SER A 603 -24.87 -9.26 -11.52
CA SER A 603 -23.59 -9.97 -11.42
C SER A 603 -22.48 -9.06 -11.98
N ILE A 604 -21.35 -8.99 -11.27
CA ILE A 604 -20.11 -8.38 -11.78
C ILE A 604 -19.29 -9.41 -12.57
N ASP A 605 -19.45 -10.68 -12.25
CA ASP A 605 -18.73 -11.79 -12.85
C ASP A 605 -19.30 -12.20 -14.22
N GLU A 606 -20.60 -12.02 -14.43
CA GLU A 606 -21.33 -12.37 -15.65
C GLU A 606 -22.19 -11.16 -16.10
N PRO A 607 -21.63 -10.21 -16.88
CA PRO A 607 -22.35 -9.01 -17.30
C PRO A 607 -23.69 -9.32 -18.00
N GLY A 608 -24.76 -8.70 -17.51
CA GLY A 608 -26.14 -8.93 -17.99
C GLY A 608 -26.91 -10.00 -17.21
N ALA A 609 -26.23 -10.82 -16.41
CA ALA A 609 -26.88 -11.75 -15.49
C ALA A 609 -27.28 -11.06 -14.17
N MET A 610 -28.27 -11.66 -13.50
CA MET A 610 -28.77 -11.20 -12.21
C MET A 610 -28.66 -12.30 -11.15
N ASN A 611 -28.09 -11.95 -10.02
CA ASN A 611 -28.19 -12.73 -8.79
C ASN A 611 -29.51 -12.37 -8.10
N THR A 612 -30.34 -13.36 -7.81
CA THR A 612 -31.66 -13.19 -7.22
C THR A 612 -31.79 -14.04 -5.97
N ILE A 613 -32.77 -13.75 -5.11
CA ILE A 613 -33.08 -14.60 -3.95
C ILE A 613 -33.24 -16.07 -4.37
N ALA A 614 -33.93 -16.33 -5.49
CA ALA A 614 -34.21 -17.68 -5.96
C ALA A 614 -32.95 -18.47 -6.34
N ASN A 615 -31.92 -17.82 -6.90
CA ASN A 615 -30.75 -18.51 -7.45
C ASN A 615 -29.47 -18.37 -6.58
N SER A 616 -29.50 -17.53 -5.55
CA SER A 616 -28.31 -17.15 -4.78
C SER A 616 -28.50 -17.16 -3.25
N CYS A 617 -29.73 -17.33 -2.73
CA CYS A 617 -29.98 -17.30 -1.28
C CYS A 617 -30.49 -18.66 -0.76
N GLY A 618 -30.57 -18.79 0.57
CA GLY A 618 -31.05 -20.01 1.22
C GLY A 618 -30.19 -21.22 0.85
N ALA A 619 -30.81 -22.28 0.34
CA ALA A 619 -30.09 -23.48 -0.12
C ALA A 619 -29.11 -23.22 -1.30
N ASN A 620 -29.28 -22.10 -2.00
CA ASN A 620 -28.37 -21.69 -3.08
C ASN A 620 -27.22 -20.80 -2.61
N ASP A 621 -27.24 -20.30 -1.37
CA ASP A 621 -26.06 -19.72 -0.73
C ASP A 621 -25.16 -20.86 -0.24
N MET A 622 -24.26 -21.28 -1.11
CA MET A 622 -23.36 -22.41 -0.89
C MET A 622 -22.03 -22.02 -0.21
N SER A 623 -21.91 -20.77 0.22
CA SER A 623 -20.73 -20.28 0.92
C SER A 623 -20.63 -20.84 2.36
N LEU A 624 -19.41 -21.15 2.77
CA LEU A 624 -19.05 -21.65 4.09
C LEU A 624 -18.18 -20.64 4.84
N VAL A 625 -18.32 -20.60 6.17
CA VAL A 625 -17.53 -19.73 7.06
C VAL A 625 -17.06 -20.58 8.26
N ASN A 626 -16.44 -21.70 7.94
CA ASN A 626 -15.92 -22.67 8.91
C ASN A 626 -14.46 -22.34 9.25
N ASP A 627 -14.06 -22.62 10.50
CA ASP A 627 -12.67 -22.42 10.91
C ASP A 627 -11.72 -23.33 10.13
N PRO A 628 -10.62 -22.80 9.57
CA PRO A 628 -9.63 -23.61 8.87
C PRO A 628 -8.96 -24.67 9.75
N GLY A 629 -8.63 -24.34 11.01
CA GLY A 629 -8.11 -25.30 12.00
C GLY A 629 -6.82 -24.85 12.70
N ALA A 630 -6.49 -25.50 13.82
CA ALA A 630 -5.29 -25.18 14.62
C ALA A 630 -3.97 -25.52 13.91
N ASP A 631 -4.00 -26.39 12.91
CA ASP A 631 -2.85 -26.74 12.07
C ASP A 631 -2.46 -25.64 11.09
N TRP A 632 -3.27 -24.57 10.97
CA TRP A 632 -2.92 -23.33 10.28
C TRP A 632 -2.04 -22.39 11.12
N GLU A 633 -1.85 -22.66 12.42
CA GLU A 633 -0.99 -21.83 13.27
C GLU A 633 0.50 -22.13 13.05
N ILE A 634 1.31 -21.08 12.86
CA ILE A 634 2.78 -21.17 12.90
C ILE A 634 3.25 -21.17 14.37
N PRO A 635 4.11 -22.11 14.79
CA PRO A 635 4.57 -22.18 16.17
C PRO A 635 5.47 -20.99 16.53
N THR A 636 5.37 -20.56 17.78
CA THR A 636 6.34 -19.63 18.37
C THR A 636 7.57 -20.43 18.79
N VAL A 637 8.75 -19.98 18.41
CA VAL A 637 10.03 -20.65 18.71
C VAL A 637 11.00 -19.67 19.38
N GLN A 638 12.03 -20.22 20.02
CA GLN A 638 13.12 -19.40 20.55
C GLN A 638 13.89 -18.77 19.39
N PRO A 639 14.03 -17.42 19.37
CA PRO A 639 14.66 -16.76 18.26
C PRO A 639 16.18 -16.95 18.31
N VAL A 640 16.83 -16.82 17.16
CA VAL A 640 18.30 -16.72 17.14
C VAL A 640 18.77 -15.38 17.69
N ARG A 641 17.95 -14.33 17.53
CA ARG A 641 18.20 -12.97 18.01
C ARG A 641 16.92 -12.18 18.23
N THR A 642 17.03 -11.16 19.06
CA THR A 642 16.00 -10.13 19.24
C THR A 642 16.47 -8.83 18.64
N ARG A 643 15.57 -8.06 18.02
CA ARG A 643 15.84 -6.69 17.57
C ARG A 643 14.93 -5.71 18.24
N GLU A 644 15.43 -4.49 18.41
CA GLU A 644 14.63 -3.37 18.87
C GLU A 644 14.68 -2.24 17.85
N ILE A 645 13.51 -1.72 17.50
CA ILE A 645 13.36 -0.55 16.64
C ILE A 645 12.48 0.44 17.39
N GLU A 646 12.95 1.67 17.58
CA GLU A 646 12.20 2.73 18.25
C GLU A 646 11.83 3.85 17.27
N LEU A 647 10.54 4.14 17.17
CA LEU A 647 9.98 5.23 16.37
C LEU A 647 10.03 6.53 17.19
N VAL A 648 10.80 7.52 16.75
CA VAL A 648 11.07 8.73 17.52
C VAL A 648 10.78 10.02 16.75
N ARG A 649 10.49 11.09 17.49
CA ARG A 649 10.44 12.46 16.98
C ARG A 649 11.72 13.19 17.40
N GLY A 650 12.41 13.80 16.43
CA GLY A 650 13.74 14.35 16.60
C GLY A 650 14.79 13.38 16.09
N ALA A 651 15.38 13.71 14.94
CA ALA A 651 16.37 12.91 14.26
C ALA A 651 17.70 13.68 14.09
N ASP A 652 18.80 12.93 14.11
CA ASP A 652 20.12 13.43 13.78
C ASP A 652 20.06 13.78 12.30
N GLY A 653 19.87 15.06 12.00
CA GLY A 653 19.85 15.53 10.63
C GLY A 653 21.06 15.05 9.86
N GLY A 654 20.87 14.70 8.59
CA GLY A 654 21.98 14.31 7.71
C GLY A 654 21.62 13.26 6.66
N GLY A 655 20.52 12.52 6.81
CA GLY A 655 20.16 11.47 5.87
C GLY A 655 18.84 11.77 5.17
N LEU A 656 18.91 12.17 3.90
CA LEU A 656 17.90 12.09 2.83
C LEU A 656 18.65 12.17 1.47
N PRO A 657 18.11 11.62 0.36
CA PRO A 657 18.81 11.43 -0.92
C PRO A 657 19.24 12.75 -1.63
N TYR A 658 20.04 12.65 -2.71
CA TYR A 658 20.58 13.81 -3.46
C TYR A 658 19.51 14.77 -3.98
N ASP A 659 18.29 14.29 -4.19
CA ASP A 659 17.13 15.02 -4.70
C ASP A 659 16.18 15.54 -3.60
N HIS A 660 16.46 15.27 -2.32
CA HIS A 660 15.69 15.83 -1.22
C HIS A 660 16.14 17.25 -0.88
N PRO A 661 15.20 18.20 -0.64
CA PRO A 661 15.57 19.52 -0.15
C PRO A 661 16.37 19.43 1.17
N GLU A 662 17.58 19.99 1.23
CA GLU A 662 18.42 19.97 2.44
C GLU A 662 17.62 20.36 3.70
N GLY A 663 17.68 19.57 4.79
CA GLY A 663 16.92 19.88 6.01
C GLY A 663 16.91 18.78 7.07
N LYS A 664 16.53 19.17 8.30
CA LYS A 664 16.21 18.20 9.37
C LYS A 664 14.71 17.92 9.35
N GLU A 665 14.34 16.73 8.92
CA GLU A 665 13.00 16.21 9.09
C GLU A 665 12.67 15.77 10.54
N PRO A 666 11.38 15.87 10.95
CA PRO A 666 10.97 15.68 12.33
C PRO A 666 10.99 14.22 12.81
N TRP A 667 10.97 13.24 11.91
CA TRP A 667 10.88 11.82 12.25
C TRP A 667 12.16 11.05 11.99
N GLY A 668 12.39 10.03 12.81
CA GLY A 668 13.47 9.08 12.62
C GLY A 668 13.25 7.79 13.41
N MET A 669 14.20 6.86 13.25
CA MET A 669 14.16 5.54 13.88
C MET A 669 15.49 5.22 14.57
N LYS A 670 15.43 4.54 15.72
CA LYS A 670 16.63 3.99 16.38
C LYS A 670 16.63 2.48 16.27
N VAL A 671 17.82 1.90 16.10
CA VAL A 671 18.02 0.45 16.04
C VAL A 671 18.80 0.01 17.28
N ASN A 672 18.34 -1.06 17.93
CA ASN A 672 19.00 -1.73 19.06
C ASN A 672 19.46 -0.81 20.20
N GLY A 673 18.63 0.19 20.53
CA GLY A 673 18.91 1.12 21.63
C GLY A 673 20.12 2.03 21.38
N ALA A 674 20.45 2.30 20.11
CA ALA A 674 21.57 3.16 19.70
C ALA A 674 21.66 4.43 20.58
N PRO A 675 22.85 4.77 21.11
CA PRO A 675 23.05 5.87 22.06
C PRO A 675 22.95 7.26 21.41
N VAL A 676 22.52 7.32 20.15
CA VAL A 676 22.31 8.56 19.41
C VAL A 676 21.30 9.45 20.13
N LEU A 677 21.67 10.73 20.28
CA LEU A 677 20.84 11.75 20.94
C LEU A 677 19.49 11.89 20.21
N PHE A 678 19.48 11.68 18.89
CA PHE A 678 18.31 11.74 18.04
C PHE A 678 18.21 10.47 17.15
N GLY A 679 17.06 10.17 16.54
CA GLY A 679 16.91 9.00 15.64
C GLY A 679 17.61 9.17 14.29
N HIS A 680 17.75 8.10 13.50
CA HIS A 680 18.22 8.18 12.12
C HIS A 680 17.05 8.50 11.16
N GLN A 681 17.22 9.47 10.27
CA GLN A 681 16.29 9.75 9.16
C GLN A 681 16.49 8.75 8.02
N ALA A 682 15.49 8.56 7.16
CA ALA A 682 15.62 7.66 6.02
C ALA A 682 16.82 8.02 5.12
N ASP A 683 17.73 7.06 4.91
CA ASP A 683 18.80 7.17 3.92
C ASP A 683 18.99 5.82 3.26
N MET A 684 18.66 5.73 1.97
CA MET A 684 18.67 4.45 1.25
C MET A 684 20.08 3.92 1.02
N ARG A 685 21.12 4.74 1.22
CA ARG A 685 22.53 4.34 1.16
C ARG A 685 23.01 3.71 2.47
N ARG A 686 22.17 3.72 3.50
CA ARG A 686 22.50 3.17 4.82
C ARG A 686 21.62 1.98 5.16
N VAL A 687 22.25 0.82 5.24
CA VAL A 687 21.61 -0.41 5.73
C VAL A 687 21.51 -0.37 7.25
N SER A 688 20.29 -0.35 7.76
CA SER A 688 20.02 -0.19 9.19
C SER A 688 19.87 -1.52 9.93
N ASN A 689 19.50 -2.59 9.22
CA ASN A 689 19.41 -3.94 9.76
C ASN A 689 19.86 -4.98 8.74
N LEU A 690 20.40 -6.09 9.22
CA LEU A 690 20.90 -7.21 8.42
C LEU A 690 20.32 -8.53 8.95
N PRO A 691 19.05 -8.87 8.61
CA PRO A 691 18.53 -10.21 8.80
C PRO A 691 19.22 -11.21 7.87
N ARG A 692 19.10 -12.50 8.18
CA ARG A 692 19.63 -13.59 7.36
C ARG A 692 18.51 -14.56 6.96
N PRO A 693 18.51 -15.11 5.73
CA PRO A 693 17.57 -16.18 5.38
C PRO A 693 17.65 -17.35 6.37
N GLY A 694 16.48 -17.87 6.75
CA GLY A 694 16.31 -18.97 7.69
C GLY A 694 16.43 -18.60 9.17
N ASP A 695 16.90 -17.40 9.51
CA ASP A 695 16.91 -16.94 10.90
C ASP A 695 15.48 -16.60 11.36
N VAL A 696 15.05 -17.23 12.46
CA VAL A 696 13.84 -16.82 13.17
C VAL A 696 14.22 -15.75 14.19
N GLU A 697 13.72 -14.53 13.98
CA GLU A 697 14.02 -13.37 14.82
C GLU A 697 12.77 -12.87 15.56
N HIS A 698 12.95 -12.26 16.73
CA HIS A 698 11.86 -11.55 17.43
C HIS A 698 12.14 -10.05 17.41
N TRP A 699 11.28 -9.28 16.75
CA TRP A 699 11.45 -7.84 16.63
C TRP A 699 10.51 -7.13 17.60
N THR A 700 11.04 -6.17 18.35
CA THR A 700 10.29 -5.31 19.26
C THR A 700 10.27 -3.91 18.72
N ILE A 701 9.08 -3.37 18.52
CA ILE A 701 8.85 -2.05 17.94
C ILE A 701 8.28 -1.16 19.01
N LYS A 702 8.98 -0.07 19.29
CA LYS A 702 8.66 0.88 20.33
C LYS A 702 8.24 2.22 19.76
N SER A 703 7.46 2.97 20.52
CA SER A 703 7.18 4.38 20.26
C SER A 703 7.83 5.26 21.33
N GLY A 704 8.50 6.33 20.89
CA GLY A 704 8.99 7.42 21.75
C GLY A 704 7.86 8.26 22.38
N GLY A 705 6.59 7.93 22.11
CA GLY A 705 5.41 8.48 22.76
C GLY A 705 4.76 9.63 22.00
N GLY A 706 3.49 9.90 22.32
CA GLY A 706 2.74 11.06 21.83
C GLY A 706 2.11 10.94 20.43
N TRP A 707 2.45 9.92 19.65
CA TRP A 707 1.88 9.64 18.32
C TRP A 707 1.46 8.17 18.18
N GLY A 708 0.56 7.90 17.23
CA GLY A 708 0.24 6.56 16.75
C GLY A 708 0.99 6.27 15.44
N HIS A 709 1.54 5.06 15.33
CA HIS A 709 2.33 4.63 14.17
C HIS A 709 1.86 3.26 13.71
N PRO A 710 1.22 3.10 12.53
CA PRO A 710 1.15 1.80 11.89
C PRO A 710 2.54 1.50 11.34
N LEU A 711 3.19 0.44 11.81
CA LEU A 711 4.51 0.03 11.32
C LEU A 711 4.34 -1.10 10.30
N HIS A 712 4.84 -0.90 9.09
CA HIS A 712 4.88 -1.90 8.04
C HIS A 712 6.28 -2.53 7.92
N LEU A 713 6.34 -3.85 7.80
CA LEU A 713 7.53 -4.62 7.42
C LEU A 713 7.32 -5.18 6.01
N HIS A 714 8.20 -4.81 5.08
CA HIS A 714 8.18 -5.38 3.73
C HIS A 714 8.53 -6.89 3.76
N PHE A 715 8.23 -7.57 2.65
CA PHE A 715 8.62 -8.95 2.32
C PHE A 715 8.02 -10.11 3.15
N GLU A 716 7.87 -9.95 4.47
CA GLU A 716 7.45 -11.04 5.37
C GLU A 716 6.36 -10.59 6.36
N GLU A 717 5.43 -11.50 6.65
CA GLU A 717 4.49 -11.35 7.76
C GLU A 717 5.05 -11.95 9.06
N GLY A 718 4.78 -11.27 10.17
CA GLY A 718 5.17 -11.68 11.51
C GLY A 718 3.99 -12.16 12.36
N LYS A 719 4.26 -13.04 13.33
CA LYS A 719 3.29 -13.45 14.36
C LYS A 719 3.45 -12.59 15.62
N THR A 720 2.39 -11.88 16.03
CA THR A 720 2.43 -11.10 17.29
C THR A 720 2.64 -12.01 18.50
N LEU A 721 3.63 -11.68 19.32
CA LEU A 721 3.96 -12.40 20.57
C LEU A 721 3.50 -11.64 21.80
N ARG A 722 3.63 -10.30 21.79
CA ARG A 722 3.36 -9.47 22.97
C ARG A 722 2.97 -8.04 22.57
N ARG A 723 2.12 -7.42 23.38
CA ARG A 723 1.88 -5.98 23.44
C ARG A 723 2.01 -5.47 24.87
N ASP A 724 2.45 -4.23 25.05
CA ASP A 724 2.60 -3.60 26.37
C ASP A 724 1.59 -2.47 26.64
N SER A 725 0.51 -2.40 25.85
CA SER A 725 -0.60 -1.44 26.03
C SER A 725 -1.21 -1.48 27.43
N LYS A 726 -1.97 -0.44 27.80
CA LYS A 726 -2.83 -0.48 29.01
C LYS A 726 -3.78 -1.68 28.92
N GLY A 727 -3.42 -2.77 29.60
CA GLY A 727 -4.14 -4.05 29.61
C GLY A 727 -3.34 -5.24 29.05
N GLY A 728 -2.26 -5.04 28.30
CA GLY A 728 -1.31 -6.09 27.85
C GLY A 728 -1.89 -7.22 26.98
N ARG A 729 -3.18 -7.16 26.62
CA ARG A 729 -3.88 -8.22 25.89
C ARG A 729 -3.78 -8.00 24.39
N ILE A 730 -3.38 -9.05 23.68
CA ILE A 730 -3.50 -9.13 22.22
C ILE A 730 -4.98 -9.38 21.89
N SER A 731 -5.52 -8.65 20.91
CA SER A 731 -6.92 -8.82 20.49
C SER A 731 -7.13 -10.19 19.83
N ALA A 732 -8.39 -10.64 19.76
CA ALA A 732 -8.69 -11.93 19.13
C ALA A 732 -8.36 -11.96 17.63
N MET A 733 -8.39 -10.80 16.96
CA MET A 733 -8.04 -10.65 15.54
C MET A 733 -6.51 -10.59 15.28
N GLU A 734 -5.70 -10.62 16.34
CA GLU A 734 -4.23 -10.56 16.24
C GLU A 734 -3.56 -11.75 16.96
N LEU A 735 -4.18 -12.29 18.01
CA LEU A 735 -3.62 -13.35 18.85
C LEU A 735 -3.44 -14.67 18.09
N ASN A 736 -2.20 -15.13 17.89
CA ASN A 736 -1.85 -16.28 17.04
C ASN A 736 -2.10 -16.08 15.54
N LYS A 737 -2.22 -14.82 15.09
CA LYS A 737 -2.40 -14.46 13.68
C LYS A 737 -1.12 -13.80 13.19
N ARG A 738 -0.96 -13.75 11.88
CA ARG A 738 0.14 -13.05 11.23
C ARG A 738 -0.31 -11.70 10.71
N LYS A 739 0.62 -10.75 10.58
CA LYS A 739 0.41 -9.38 10.12
C LYS A 739 1.66 -8.90 9.42
N ASP A 740 1.54 -7.92 8.53
CA ASP A 740 2.67 -7.15 7.97
C ASP A 740 2.65 -5.69 8.45
N VAL A 741 1.52 -5.23 9.02
CA VAL A 741 1.35 -3.91 9.61
C VAL A 741 0.93 -4.03 11.07
N TRP A 742 1.59 -3.30 11.98
CA TRP A 742 1.21 -3.23 13.40
C TRP A 742 1.02 -1.80 13.86
N THR A 743 -0.14 -1.50 14.42
CA THR A 743 -0.36 -0.23 15.13
C THR A 743 0.42 -0.18 16.45
N VAL A 744 1.22 0.87 16.63
CA VAL A 744 2.16 1.11 17.74
C VAL A 744 1.93 2.52 18.33
N GLY A 745 2.23 2.72 19.63
CA GLY A 745 2.19 4.03 20.29
C GLY A 745 0.85 4.37 20.97
N LYS A 746 0.39 5.61 20.80
CA LYS A 746 -0.66 6.31 21.62
C LYS A 746 -1.84 5.45 22.11
N LEU A 747 -2.36 4.52 21.30
CA LEU A 747 -3.49 3.65 21.68
C LEU A 747 -3.12 2.18 21.92
N ARG A 748 -2.05 1.67 21.31
CA ARG A 748 -1.78 0.22 21.23
C ARG A 748 -0.45 -0.23 21.83
N GLY A 749 0.33 0.70 22.39
CA GLY A 749 1.62 0.43 22.99
C GLY A 749 2.64 -0.07 21.97
N ASN A 750 3.71 -0.67 22.47
CA ASN A 750 4.75 -1.37 21.73
C ASN A 750 4.29 -2.79 21.39
N VAL A 751 4.93 -3.37 20.37
CA VAL A 751 4.65 -4.73 19.90
C VAL A 751 5.93 -5.53 19.78
N THR A 752 5.88 -6.81 20.13
CA THR A 752 6.92 -7.78 19.79
C THR A 752 6.32 -8.86 18.90
N PHE A 753 6.96 -9.16 17.77
CA PHE A 753 6.53 -10.20 16.84
C PHE A 753 7.68 -11.12 16.42
N GLN A 754 7.34 -12.35 16.02
CA GLN A 754 8.26 -13.31 15.42
C GLN A 754 8.19 -13.22 13.90
N VAL A 755 9.35 -13.11 13.24
CA VAL A 755 9.47 -13.10 11.78
C VAL A 755 10.58 -14.04 11.33
N THR A 756 10.47 -14.58 10.12
CA THR A 756 11.51 -15.41 9.51
C THR A 756 11.65 -15.00 8.07
N PHE A 757 12.86 -14.65 7.64
CA PHE A 757 13.13 -14.24 6.26
C PHE A 757 13.55 -15.46 5.41
N GLY A 758 13.19 -15.52 4.12
CA GLY A 758 13.49 -16.64 3.23
C GLY A 758 13.61 -16.22 1.76
N GLU A 759 13.69 -17.22 0.86
CA GLU A 759 13.47 -17.20 -0.60
C GLU A 759 14.21 -16.20 -1.51
N PHE A 760 14.34 -14.93 -1.12
CA PHE A 760 14.92 -13.83 -1.88
C PHE A 760 16.01 -13.12 -1.05
N GLY A 761 16.79 -12.26 -1.70
CA GLY A 761 17.75 -11.38 -1.04
C GLY A 761 17.60 -9.93 -1.51
N GLY A 762 18.44 -9.06 -0.98
CA GLY A 762 18.52 -7.65 -1.38
C GLY A 762 17.89 -6.68 -0.38
N ALA A 763 17.61 -5.48 -0.86
CA ALA A 763 17.20 -4.34 -0.03
C ALA A 763 15.69 -4.22 0.09
N TYR A 764 15.20 -4.17 1.33
CA TYR A 764 13.80 -3.97 1.69
C TYR A 764 13.69 -2.88 2.75
N VAL A 765 12.48 -2.50 3.15
CA VAL A 765 12.26 -1.44 4.15
C VAL A 765 11.33 -1.84 5.29
N ASN A 766 11.53 -1.18 6.43
CA ASN A 766 10.61 -1.19 7.55
C ASN A 766 10.31 0.27 7.93
N HIS A 767 9.04 0.63 8.04
CA HIS A 767 8.67 2.04 8.17
C HIS A 767 7.33 2.25 8.84
N CYS A 768 7.08 3.49 9.24
CA CYS A 768 5.73 3.89 9.62
C CYS A 768 4.90 4.11 8.35
N HIS A 769 3.75 3.45 8.23
CA HIS A 769 2.78 3.64 7.16
C HIS A 769 1.78 4.77 7.45
N ASN A 770 2.01 5.57 8.49
CA ASN A 770 1.50 6.94 8.41
C ASN A 770 2.43 7.61 7.40
N THR A 771 2.00 7.69 6.15
CA THR A 771 2.88 8.04 5.02
C THR A 771 3.43 9.46 5.15
N VAL A 772 2.77 10.34 5.90
CA VAL A 772 3.31 11.66 6.27
C VAL A 772 4.51 11.53 7.21
N HIS A 773 4.48 10.58 8.15
CA HIS A 773 5.65 10.27 8.96
C HIS A 773 6.74 9.59 8.11
N GLU A 774 6.36 8.68 7.21
CA GLU A 774 7.25 7.99 6.26
C GLU A 774 8.08 8.97 5.42
N ASP A 775 7.43 9.98 4.84
CA ASP A 775 8.07 10.95 3.96
C ASP A 775 9.03 11.89 4.71
N ASN A 776 8.87 12.03 6.04
CA ASN A 776 9.52 13.07 6.83
C ASN A 776 10.31 12.59 8.09
N ALA A 777 11.12 11.54 8.15
CA ALA A 777 11.40 10.44 7.22
C ALA A 777 11.54 9.14 8.04
N MET A 778 10.41 8.62 8.56
CA MET A 778 10.32 7.48 9.49
C MET A 778 10.39 6.14 8.76
N LEU A 779 11.53 5.89 8.15
CA LEU A 779 11.78 4.69 7.37
C LEU A 779 13.24 4.26 7.49
N LEU A 780 13.46 2.95 7.43
CA LEU A 780 14.79 2.36 7.34
C LEU A 780 14.86 1.31 6.25
N ARG A 781 16.05 1.19 5.64
CA ARG A 781 16.42 0.07 4.78
C ARG A 781 17.01 -1.07 5.63
N TYR A 782 16.66 -2.31 5.29
CA TYR A 782 17.36 -3.51 5.75
C TYR A 782 17.72 -4.37 4.55
N ASP A 783 18.87 -5.04 4.63
CA ASP A 783 19.33 -5.92 3.55
C ASP A 783 19.30 -7.37 4.04
N LEU A 784 18.66 -8.22 3.25
CA LEU A 784 18.68 -9.66 3.43
C LEU A 784 19.84 -10.23 2.63
N ILE A 785 20.96 -10.47 3.31
CA ILE A 785 22.17 -11.01 2.69
C ILE A 785 22.07 -12.52 2.66
N LYS A 786 22.07 -13.06 1.44
CA LYS A 786 22.06 -14.50 1.19
C LYS A 786 23.48 -15.02 1.36
N GLY A 787 23.81 -15.60 2.51
CA GLY A 787 25.11 -16.24 2.69
C GLY A 787 25.29 -17.44 1.73
N ASN A 788 26.50 -18.00 1.66
CA ASN A 788 26.84 -19.21 0.87
C ASN A 788 25.99 -20.46 1.18
N SER A 789 25.10 -20.42 2.18
CA SER A 789 24.26 -21.55 2.60
C SER A 789 23.17 -21.94 1.62
N ASN A 790 22.86 -21.09 0.63
CA ASN A 790 21.81 -21.31 -0.38
C ASN A 790 22.37 -21.36 -1.81
N ALA A 791 23.60 -21.87 -1.96
CA ALA A 791 24.31 -21.97 -3.24
C ALA A 791 23.43 -22.64 -4.31
N GLY A 792 23.21 -21.95 -5.45
CA GLY A 792 22.55 -22.51 -6.64
C GLY A 792 21.29 -21.82 -7.13
N ILE A 793 20.93 -20.64 -6.61
CA ILE A 793 19.80 -19.82 -7.10
C ILE A 793 20.34 -18.40 -7.35
N ASP A 794 20.56 -18.02 -8.61
CA ASP A 794 20.97 -16.69 -9.13
C ASP A 794 21.53 -15.74 -8.04
N ASP A 795 22.72 -16.09 -7.53
CA ASP A 795 23.33 -15.61 -6.29
C ASP A 795 23.98 -14.21 -6.41
N VAL A 796 23.20 -13.17 -6.72
CA VAL A 796 23.72 -11.78 -6.79
C VAL A 796 23.61 -11.00 -5.47
N HIS A 797 22.81 -11.48 -4.52
CA HIS A 797 22.51 -10.82 -3.24
C HIS A 797 23.30 -11.39 -2.05
N ILE A 798 24.58 -11.70 -2.27
CA ILE A 798 25.48 -12.28 -1.25
C ILE A 798 26.25 -11.23 -0.44
N THR A 799 26.14 -9.96 -0.82
CA THR A 799 26.68 -8.78 -0.14
C THR A 799 25.63 -7.68 -0.09
N VAL A 800 25.90 -6.60 0.65
CA VAL A 800 25.08 -5.37 0.59
C VAL A 800 25.14 -4.80 -0.82
N LEU A 801 23.96 -4.47 -1.37
CA LEU A 801 23.88 -3.89 -2.70
C LEU A 801 24.20 -2.39 -2.69
N PRO A 802 24.84 -1.87 -3.76
CA PRO A 802 24.86 -0.43 -3.99
C PRO A 802 23.44 0.09 -4.19
N THR A 803 23.25 1.38 -3.91
CA THR A 803 21.95 2.05 -3.93
C THR A 803 21.69 2.65 -5.31
N PRO A 804 20.59 2.29 -5.99
CA PRO A 804 20.20 2.94 -7.25
C PRO A 804 19.99 4.45 -7.11
N ASP A 805 20.46 5.20 -8.11
CA ASP A 805 20.29 6.64 -8.32
C ASP A 805 19.69 6.89 -9.72
N PRO A 806 18.34 6.85 -9.86
CA PRO A 806 17.66 7.07 -11.12
C PRO A 806 17.72 8.52 -11.59
N ARG A 807 17.97 8.70 -12.88
CA ARG A 807 17.96 9.99 -13.58
C ARG A 807 17.20 9.88 -14.90
N PRO A 808 16.74 11.00 -15.50
CA PRO A 808 16.07 10.96 -16.80
C PRO A 808 16.87 10.27 -17.90
N GLU A 809 18.21 10.29 -17.83
CA GLU A 809 19.10 9.65 -18.80
C GLU A 809 19.34 8.15 -18.51
N GLY A 810 18.94 7.66 -17.35
CA GLY A 810 19.16 6.29 -16.89
C GLY A 810 19.53 6.20 -15.40
N VAL A 811 19.70 4.98 -14.91
CA VAL A 811 19.98 4.71 -13.50
C VAL A 811 21.48 4.45 -13.28
N SER A 812 22.05 5.17 -12.31
CA SER A 812 23.42 4.93 -11.81
C SER A 812 23.38 4.35 -10.40
N TYR A 813 24.55 4.11 -9.78
CA TYR A 813 24.65 3.49 -8.47
C TYR A 813 25.59 4.26 -7.54
N VAL A 814 25.20 4.34 -6.27
CA VAL A 814 25.96 4.95 -5.17
C VAL A 814 26.33 3.87 -4.15
N ASP A 815 27.53 3.97 -3.57
CA ASP A 815 27.98 3.02 -2.55
C ASP A 815 27.06 3.03 -1.32
N SER A 816 26.97 1.87 -0.67
CA SER A 816 26.19 1.67 0.55
C SER A 816 27.12 1.41 1.75
N CYS A 817 26.65 1.72 2.95
CA CYS A 817 27.30 1.35 4.21
C CYS A 817 26.29 0.75 5.18
N TYR A 818 26.75 0.14 6.28
CA TYR A 818 25.86 -0.41 7.31
C TYR A 818 26.01 0.27 8.68
N LEU A 819 24.91 0.31 9.45
CA LEU A 819 24.92 0.70 10.86
C LEU A 819 25.49 -0.43 11.74
N LYS A 820 26.47 -0.11 12.59
CA LYS A 820 27.10 -1.09 13.50
C LYS A 820 26.08 -1.74 14.43
N GLU A 821 25.10 -0.96 14.89
CA GLU A 821 24.00 -1.40 15.75
C GLU A 821 23.08 -2.41 15.03
N GLY A 822 22.98 -2.34 13.70
CA GLY A 822 22.25 -3.27 12.85
C GLY A 822 22.98 -4.61 12.59
N ASN A 823 24.29 -4.64 12.83
CA ASN A 823 25.19 -5.79 12.65
C ASN A 823 25.96 -6.18 13.93
N PRO A 824 25.27 -6.48 15.05
CA PRO A 824 25.95 -6.73 16.33
C PRO A 824 26.85 -7.98 16.35
N GLN A 825 26.72 -8.86 15.36
CA GLN A 825 27.50 -10.10 15.24
C GLN A 825 28.65 -10.01 14.22
N GLY A 826 28.80 -8.86 13.55
CA GLY A 826 29.91 -8.63 12.62
C GLY A 826 29.87 -9.54 11.39
N PHE A 827 28.70 -9.74 10.79
CA PHE A 827 28.61 -10.41 9.49
C PHE A 827 29.47 -9.69 8.47
N ASP A 828 30.12 -10.46 7.59
CA ASP A 828 30.72 -9.89 6.40
C ASP A 828 29.59 -9.38 5.49
N THR A 829 29.64 -8.09 5.19
CA THR A 829 28.62 -7.40 4.40
C THR A 829 29.13 -7.02 3.01
N GLY A 830 30.43 -7.20 2.76
CA GLY A 830 31.12 -6.68 1.57
C GLY A 830 31.29 -5.15 1.55
N VAL A 831 30.81 -4.42 2.55
CA VAL A 831 30.93 -2.95 2.65
C VAL A 831 31.39 -2.53 4.04
N ASP A 832 31.88 -1.30 4.17
CA ASP A 832 32.31 -0.76 5.45
C ASP A 832 31.13 -0.28 6.32
N ALA A 833 31.36 -0.23 7.63
CA ALA A 833 30.44 0.45 8.53
C ALA A 833 30.41 1.95 8.19
N CYS A 834 29.24 2.58 8.30
CA CYS A 834 29.11 4.01 8.02
C CYS A 834 30.08 4.83 8.88
N SER A 835 30.92 5.65 8.23
CA SER A 835 31.83 6.58 8.89
C SER A 835 31.07 7.63 9.70
N GLU A 836 29.93 8.09 9.15
CA GLU A 836 28.95 8.93 9.82
C GLU A 836 27.59 8.21 9.89
N PRO A 837 27.12 7.78 11.08
CA PRO A 837 25.86 7.06 11.22
C PRO A 837 24.62 7.85 10.72
N GLY A 838 24.73 9.18 10.62
CA GLY A 838 23.67 10.06 10.14
C GLY A 838 23.51 10.09 8.62
N VAL A 839 24.55 9.76 7.83
CA VAL A 839 24.58 9.92 6.37
C VAL A 839 25.26 8.74 5.70
N GLY A 840 24.66 8.19 4.64
CA GLY A 840 25.31 7.20 3.79
C GLY A 840 26.40 7.79 2.88
N PRO A 841 27.16 6.96 2.17
CA PRO A 841 28.29 7.41 1.34
C PRO A 841 27.84 8.38 0.23
N ALA A 842 28.68 9.37 -0.11
CA ALA A 842 28.34 10.38 -1.11
C ALA A 842 28.98 10.15 -2.50
N VAL A 843 29.85 9.15 -2.62
CA VAL A 843 30.66 8.93 -3.84
C VAL A 843 29.97 7.89 -4.74
N PRO A 844 29.81 8.16 -6.04
CA PRO A 844 29.36 7.17 -7.00
C PRO A 844 30.27 5.94 -6.99
N SER A 845 29.70 4.75 -7.20
CA SER A 845 30.48 3.52 -7.12
C SER A 845 31.61 3.49 -8.16
N SER A 846 32.83 3.16 -7.72
CA SER A 846 34.04 3.20 -8.57
C SER A 846 34.20 1.98 -9.49
N ASP A 847 33.38 0.93 -9.31
CA ASP A 847 33.38 -0.26 -10.17
C ASP A 847 32.02 -0.52 -10.83
N PRO A 848 31.77 0.08 -12.01
CA PRO A 848 30.56 -0.22 -12.78
C PRO A 848 30.56 -1.62 -13.45
N ARG A 849 31.59 -2.46 -13.26
CA ARG A 849 31.80 -3.73 -14.02
C ARG A 849 31.22 -5.00 -13.39
N THR A 850 30.46 -4.89 -12.30
CA THR A 850 29.62 -5.96 -11.73
C THR A 850 28.11 -5.60 -11.73
N LEU A 851 27.73 -4.57 -12.50
CA LEU A 851 26.37 -4.17 -12.79
C LEU A 851 25.82 -5.00 -13.94
#